data_AF-A0A0J9Y7N2-F1
#
_entry.id   AF-A0A0J9Y7N2-F1
#
_cell.length_a   1.000
_cell.length_b   1.000
_cell.length_c   1.000
_cell.angle_alpha   90.00
_cell.angle_beta   90.00
_cell.angle_gamma   90.00
#
_symmetry.space_group_name_H-M   'P 1'
#
loop_
_entity.id
_entity.type
_entity.pdbx_description
1 polymer ?
#
loop_
_entity_poly.entity_id
_entity_poly.type
_entity_poly.pdbx_seq_one_letter_code
_entity_poly.pdbx_strand_id
1 'polypeptide(L)'
;MNVYLMRHLVCWGDCIKLNYGEKPEDCPYLWDLMKKYTQRCAKIFHGLRIDNCHSTPIHVAEYLLKAAREIRPDIYVIAELFTQSENLDNIFVNRLGITSLIREAQNAPISFEQGRLIYRFGGDVLGGFIQKSIQDARSCIAPALFFDQTHDNPSAIEKRSVYDCIPTAAMLAMANCGIGSVRGYDELVPYKIDVVSETRNYTTWDEVKQSSTIIPARAALNSLHVWLAEHNYTQIYVDQRTPDIVAVTRHNPVTHKKVIMLAYTAFNKNAICYDCPAVEDLTFTGVLDEIVLEIEFSYTDKGRQESEDKIVGLNGAKVEVREHLKGNDSKLAIIKQYETNGKLHLKHFPSGSVIVIKVSPIKKATEAIKLIRDYLSGKNDFIKTYFVNALKQSTLQTFNILLFRCAAEDEDDFGSSSYNIPHWKTLDYCGLQGLLPYLNNIRFDNDLGHPICQNLRDGLWLCDYIYHRLSKHNPMLTEIARIIRILFLPLHEVPFDLRPCYFEALFSLIYETTLEQLMKKLSRPFVTASIYVQSLALSSVAFLGAVKNSKLALLPDGYKIEDDLPSSLSAGLPHFSTGFWRNWGRDTFIALPGCCLVTGRFQDARNLILSYGGAIRHGLIPNLLDGGYGARYNARDAVWFWLYAIVKYIEMVPQGVEILKSKVLRIFIHDDTIYGHDLTEQYLADTMQEALMRHFNGIEFIERNAGPRIDEHMQEQGFHVKAYVDHTTGFIFGGNIYNCGTWMDKMGSSEKAGNKGWPATPRDGAAVELQGLCFAVIEKLDELYQKKFYPYEGVFNENEIWTWQKWANIMKNNFERFFYVADNDLSQYVNRRGIIKDTYGSTQGYTDYQLRPNFSIALAVAPKLIAPEKAWQALQIAEKELLGPLGIKTLDPSDYNYCPFYNQDDDGTEKKTARGWSYHQGPEWLWVGMFFYRAKLSIAKIISEEKNTAEFYEKAKRFVRSRMGAYWEHLKHSTWASLPELTNANGSPCYHSCGAQAWSIGCMLEMVKEPSMPEFGIRVVNKPILTVSTLSVTVRLRHLWHGRSYASASTARRGIKINDEYGCYNCPDAISELDNHPGMPKHPCSSCMLLSSAHRNHHVACDEAAVAVLVVVDDAAIELFQLALSNNLVVIPLNE
;
A
#
# COMPACT_ATOMS: atom_id res chain seq x y z
N MET A 1 9.92 27.81 -38.51
CA MET A 1 10.06 28.75 -39.65
C MET A 1 8.97 28.60 -40.71
N ASN A 2 8.50 27.38 -41.04
CA ASN A 2 7.47 27.20 -42.08
C ASN A 2 6.10 27.85 -41.79
N VAL A 3 5.71 28.11 -40.53
CA VAL A 3 4.38 28.68 -40.20
C VAL A 3 4.15 30.06 -40.84
N TYR A 4 5.18 30.92 -40.87
CA TYR A 4 5.09 32.25 -41.50
C TYR A 4 5.02 32.16 -43.02
N LEU A 5 5.85 31.29 -43.62
CA LEU A 5 5.89 31.10 -45.08
C LEU A 5 4.61 30.43 -45.61
N MET A 6 4.08 29.45 -44.88
CA MET A 6 2.87 28.71 -45.21
C MET A 6 1.59 29.49 -44.88
N ARG A 7 1.70 30.69 -44.28
CA ARG A 7 0.56 31.51 -43.81
C ARG A 7 -0.38 30.79 -42.86
N HIS A 8 0.17 29.90 -42.02
CA HIS A 8 -0.59 29.19 -40.98
C HIS A 8 -0.69 30.01 -39.68
N LEU A 9 -0.02 31.17 -39.59
CA LEU A 9 -0.11 32.08 -38.46
C LEU A 9 -1.30 33.02 -38.64
N VAL A 10 -2.19 33.08 -37.65
CA VAL A 10 -3.12 34.20 -37.49
C VAL A 10 -2.33 35.35 -36.88
N CYS A 11 -2.03 36.38 -37.67
CA CYS A 11 -1.15 37.48 -37.27
C CYS A 11 -1.90 38.55 -36.47
N TRP A 12 -1.34 38.95 -35.33
CA TRP A 12 -1.69 40.17 -34.61
C TRP A 12 -0.73 41.28 -35.02
N GLY A 13 -1.15 42.10 -35.99
CA GLY A 13 -0.29 43.12 -36.63
C GLY A 13 0.02 44.34 -35.75
N ASP A 14 -0.68 44.47 -34.63
CA ASP A 14 -0.47 45.46 -33.57
C ASP A 14 0.71 45.11 -32.65
N CYS A 15 1.17 43.85 -32.66
CA CYS A 15 2.20 43.32 -31.77
C CYS A 15 3.45 42.82 -32.51
N ILE A 16 4.62 42.93 -31.87
CA ILE A 16 5.88 42.34 -32.33
C ILE A 16 6.26 41.17 -31.42
N LYS A 17 6.47 39.98 -31.99
CA LYS A 17 6.91 38.80 -31.21
C LYS A 17 8.35 38.99 -30.72
N LEU A 18 8.54 38.96 -29.40
CA LEU A 18 9.84 39.08 -28.76
C LEU A 18 10.63 37.75 -28.87
N ASN A 19 11.89 37.83 -29.33
CA ASN A 19 12.77 36.68 -29.45
C ASN A 19 13.81 36.68 -28.33
N TYR A 20 13.60 35.84 -27.31
CA TYR A 20 14.47 35.74 -26.14
C TYR A 20 15.74 34.90 -26.38
N GLY A 21 15.77 34.02 -27.39
CA GLY A 21 16.77 32.96 -27.46
C GLY A 21 16.60 31.91 -26.37
N GLU A 22 17.63 31.11 -26.09
CA GLU A 22 17.62 30.04 -25.09
C GLU A 22 18.06 30.54 -23.70
N LYS A 23 18.85 31.62 -23.66
CA LYS A 23 19.45 32.16 -22.43
C LYS A 23 19.62 33.68 -22.49
N PRO A 24 19.82 34.37 -21.34
CA PRO A 24 19.97 35.83 -21.31
C PRO A 24 21.04 36.39 -22.25
N GLU A 25 22.13 35.65 -22.50
CA GLU A 25 23.22 36.09 -23.34
C GLU A 25 22.85 36.19 -24.83
N ASP A 26 21.78 35.51 -25.27
CA ASP A 26 21.34 35.53 -26.67
C ASP A 26 20.65 36.85 -27.04
N CYS A 27 20.03 37.52 -26.06
CA CYS A 27 19.46 38.86 -26.24
C CYS A 27 19.50 39.69 -24.94
N PRO A 28 20.70 40.10 -24.46
CA PRO A 28 20.87 40.63 -23.10
C PRO A 28 19.98 41.82 -22.76
N TYR A 29 19.80 42.72 -23.73
CA TYR A 29 18.94 43.90 -23.56
C TYR A 29 17.49 43.52 -23.28
N LEU A 30 16.92 42.58 -24.04
CA LEU A 30 15.53 42.17 -23.89
C LEU A 30 15.29 41.52 -22.52
N TRP A 31 16.18 40.63 -22.10
CA TRP A 31 16.08 39.96 -20.81
C TRP A 31 16.17 40.95 -19.64
N ASP A 32 17.12 41.90 -19.67
CA ASP A 32 17.24 42.93 -18.63
C ASP A 32 16.03 43.86 -18.58
N LEU A 33 15.54 44.30 -19.75
CA LEU A 33 14.34 45.13 -19.86
C LEU A 33 13.12 44.43 -19.25
N MET A 34 12.89 43.17 -19.62
CA MET A 34 11.75 42.39 -19.14
C MET A 34 11.88 42.01 -17.66
N LYS A 35 13.10 41.77 -17.17
CA LYS A 35 13.36 41.59 -15.74
C LYS A 35 12.94 42.82 -14.94
N LYS A 36 13.42 44.01 -15.34
CA LYS A 36 13.09 45.29 -14.68
C LYS A 36 11.59 45.59 -14.76
N TYR A 37 10.97 45.34 -15.91
CA TYR A 37 9.52 45.46 -16.08
C TYR A 37 8.77 44.56 -15.09
N THR A 38 9.11 43.28 -15.05
CA THR A 38 8.44 42.29 -14.18
C THR A 38 8.63 42.63 -12.70
N GLN A 39 9.84 43.04 -12.30
CA GLN A 39 10.12 43.51 -10.95
C GLN A 39 9.32 44.77 -10.60
N ARG A 40 9.16 45.71 -11.54
CA ARG A 40 8.34 46.91 -11.34
C ARG A 40 6.86 46.54 -11.14
N CYS A 41 6.32 45.61 -11.94
CA CYS A 41 4.98 45.08 -11.74
C CYS A 41 4.82 44.46 -10.35
N ALA A 42 5.78 43.64 -9.91
CA ALA A 42 5.75 43.00 -8.58
C ALA A 42 5.82 44.00 -7.41
N LYS A 43 6.45 45.17 -7.59
CA LYS A 43 6.44 46.25 -6.58
C LYS A 43 5.05 46.85 -6.40
N ILE A 44 4.27 46.96 -7.48
CA ILE A 44 2.98 47.65 -7.50
C ILE A 44 1.82 46.70 -7.18
N PHE A 45 1.84 45.50 -7.77
CA PHE A 45 0.69 44.58 -7.75
C PHE A 45 0.91 43.38 -6.83
N HIS A 46 -0.19 42.86 -6.29
CA HIS A 46 -0.22 41.66 -5.45
C HIS A 46 -0.21 40.36 -6.26
N GLY A 47 -0.48 40.45 -7.57
CA GLY A 47 -0.46 39.32 -8.46
C GLY A 47 -0.25 39.68 -9.91
N LEU A 48 0.04 38.68 -10.73
CA LEU A 48 0.27 38.78 -12.17
C LEU A 48 -0.66 37.81 -12.90
N ARG A 49 -1.31 38.28 -13.96
CA ARG A 49 -2.00 37.43 -14.96
C ARG A 49 -1.04 37.22 -16.12
N ILE A 50 -0.72 35.97 -16.42
CA ILE A 50 0.07 35.58 -17.59
C ILE A 50 -0.90 35.23 -18.71
N ASP A 51 -0.97 36.13 -19.67
CA ASP A 51 -1.71 35.94 -20.90
C ASP A 51 -1.04 34.87 -21.77
N ASN A 52 -1.85 34.01 -22.39
CA ASN A 52 -1.38 32.99 -23.32
C ASN A 52 -0.11 32.23 -22.84
N CYS A 53 -0.14 31.77 -21.58
CA CYS A 53 1.03 31.23 -20.88
C CYS A 53 1.66 30.03 -21.62
N HIS A 54 0.81 29.19 -22.22
CA HIS A 54 1.23 28.01 -22.99
C HIS A 54 2.09 28.35 -24.22
N SER A 55 2.00 29.58 -24.74
CA SER A 55 2.80 30.06 -25.88
C SER A 55 4.10 30.75 -25.45
N THR A 56 4.30 30.94 -24.14
CA THR A 56 5.53 31.51 -23.58
C THR A 56 6.55 30.40 -23.32
N PRO A 57 7.79 30.50 -23.86
CA PRO A 57 8.83 29.52 -23.55
C PRO A 57 9.03 29.41 -22.04
N ILE A 58 8.93 28.20 -21.51
CA ILE A 58 8.84 27.96 -20.06
C ILE A 58 10.04 28.52 -19.28
N HIS A 59 11.25 28.46 -19.85
CA HIS A 59 12.46 29.00 -19.24
C HIS A 59 12.45 30.54 -19.12
N VAL A 60 11.79 31.23 -20.05
CA VAL A 60 11.61 32.69 -19.99
C VAL A 60 10.64 33.05 -18.87
N ALA A 61 9.47 32.40 -18.84
CA ALA A 61 8.47 32.61 -17.79
C ALA A 61 9.04 32.31 -16.39
N GLU A 62 9.78 31.21 -16.26
CA GLU A 62 10.43 30.80 -15.00
C GLU A 62 11.41 31.85 -14.51
N TYR A 63 12.26 32.39 -15.39
CA TYR A 63 13.20 33.45 -15.04
C TYR A 63 12.51 34.73 -14.59
N LEU A 64 11.50 35.19 -15.33
CA LEU A 64 10.79 36.43 -15.03
C LEU A 64 9.96 36.32 -13.75
N LEU A 65 9.28 35.20 -13.53
CA LEU A 65 8.55 34.96 -12.27
C LEU A 65 9.49 34.83 -11.07
N LYS A 66 10.68 34.25 -11.26
CA LYS A 66 11.71 34.26 -10.21
C LYS A 66 12.12 35.69 -9.86
N ALA A 67 12.33 36.55 -10.87
CA ALA A 67 12.60 37.96 -10.64
C ALA A 67 11.43 38.71 -9.97
N ALA A 68 10.18 38.36 -10.29
CA ALA A 68 9.01 38.89 -9.58
C ALA A 68 9.03 38.49 -8.09
N ARG A 69 9.32 37.22 -7.81
CA ARG A 69 9.37 36.65 -6.45
C ARG A 69 10.55 37.16 -5.62
N GLU A 70 11.64 37.61 -6.25
CA GLU A 70 12.71 38.36 -5.56
C GLU A 70 12.18 39.67 -4.94
N ILE A 71 11.20 40.30 -5.57
CA ILE A 71 10.58 41.54 -5.08
C ILE A 71 9.43 41.25 -4.12
N ARG A 72 8.58 40.29 -4.47
CA ARG A 72 7.38 39.91 -3.72
C ARG A 72 7.29 38.38 -3.66
N PRO A 73 7.84 37.74 -2.61
CA PRO A 73 7.89 36.28 -2.52
C PRO A 73 6.51 35.59 -2.59
N ASP A 74 5.48 36.27 -2.08
CA ASP A 74 4.09 35.85 -1.99
C ASP A 74 3.22 36.29 -3.19
N ILE A 75 3.82 36.73 -4.30
CA ILE A 75 3.07 37.18 -5.47
C ILE A 75 2.12 36.09 -6.00
N TYR A 76 0.85 36.45 -6.18
CA TYR A 76 -0.18 35.56 -6.70
C TYR A 76 -0.09 35.47 -8.22
N VAL A 77 0.04 34.26 -8.77
CA VAL A 77 0.22 34.09 -10.22
C VAL A 77 -0.99 33.37 -10.81
N ILE A 78 -1.63 34.03 -11.77
CA ILE A 78 -2.75 33.52 -12.54
C ILE A 78 -2.27 33.25 -13.96
N ALA A 79 -2.61 32.11 -14.54
CA ALA A 79 -2.26 31.82 -15.93
C ALA A 79 -3.49 31.45 -16.75
N GLU A 80 -3.57 32.03 -17.94
CA GLU A 80 -4.37 31.47 -19.01
C GLU A 80 -3.59 30.34 -19.68
N LEU A 81 -3.96 29.10 -19.35
CA LEU A 81 -3.22 27.91 -19.73
C LEU A 81 -4.20 26.82 -20.18
N PHE A 82 -4.18 26.57 -21.49
CA PHE A 82 -5.00 25.57 -22.17
C PHE A 82 -4.11 24.77 -23.10
N THR A 83 -3.35 23.82 -22.55
CA THR A 83 -2.60 22.91 -23.40
C THR A 83 -3.48 21.75 -23.86
N GLN A 84 -2.98 20.95 -24.80
CA GLN A 84 -3.70 19.76 -25.29
C GLN A 84 -3.72 18.61 -24.27
N SER A 85 -3.07 18.76 -23.11
CA SER A 85 -2.92 17.69 -22.12
C SER A 85 -2.75 18.25 -20.70
N GLU A 86 -3.55 17.77 -19.75
CA GLU A 86 -3.44 18.12 -18.33
C GLU A 86 -2.03 17.86 -17.75
N ASN A 87 -1.31 16.85 -18.26
CA ASN A 87 0.08 16.61 -17.87
C ASN A 87 1.01 17.78 -18.23
N LEU A 88 0.79 18.43 -19.36
CA LEU A 88 1.61 19.57 -19.78
C LEU A 88 1.23 20.81 -18.96
N ASP A 89 -0.06 21.01 -18.68
CA ASP A 89 -0.50 22.05 -17.74
C ASP A 89 0.20 21.90 -16.38
N ASN A 90 0.30 20.68 -15.85
CA ASN A 90 0.98 20.37 -14.59
C ASN A 90 2.48 20.70 -14.64
N ILE A 91 3.17 20.47 -15.76
CA ILE A 91 4.57 20.85 -15.93
C ILE A 91 4.74 22.37 -15.79
N PHE A 92 3.87 23.15 -16.46
CA PHE A 92 3.88 24.60 -16.36
C PHE A 92 3.58 25.07 -14.94
N VAL A 93 2.52 24.54 -14.31
CA VAL A 93 2.14 24.90 -12.94
C VAL A 93 3.28 24.66 -11.96
N ASN A 94 3.89 23.47 -12.01
CA ASN A 94 4.94 23.08 -11.07
C ASN A 94 6.24 23.86 -11.26
N ARG A 95 6.66 24.10 -12.51
CA ARG A 95 7.90 24.83 -12.78
C ARG A 95 7.78 26.33 -12.55
N LEU A 96 6.64 26.92 -12.92
CA LEU A 96 6.42 28.36 -12.84
C LEU A 96 5.90 28.78 -11.45
N GLY A 97 5.45 27.84 -10.63
CA GLY A 97 4.78 28.12 -9.36
C GLY A 97 3.50 28.92 -9.59
N ILE A 98 2.69 28.53 -10.59
CA ILE A 98 1.40 29.17 -10.87
C ILE A 98 0.46 28.89 -9.69
N THR A 99 -0.20 29.92 -9.17
CA THR A 99 -1.12 29.79 -8.05
C THR A 99 -2.51 29.37 -8.49
N SER A 100 -3.00 29.88 -9.63
CA SER A 100 -4.31 29.47 -10.15
C SER A 100 -4.37 29.50 -11.68
N LEU A 101 -5.12 28.55 -12.24
CA LEU A 101 -5.45 28.50 -13.65
C LEU A 101 -6.79 29.15 -13.91
N ILE A 102 -6.88 29.96 -14.96
CA ILE A 102 -8.16 30.52 -15.40
C ILE A 102 -9.05 29.38 -15.90
N ARG A 103 -10.29 29.38 -15.43
CA ARG A 103 -11.39 28.54 -15.91
C ARG A 103 -12.57 29.45 -16.26
N GLU A 104 -13.37 29.09 -17.25
CA GLU A 104 -14.43 29.96 -17.77
C GLU A 104 -15.76 29.21 -17.80
N ALA A 105 -16.78 29.75 -17.14
CA ALA A 105 -18.09 29.14 -17.06
C ALA A 105 -18.74 29.10 -18.44
N GLN A 106 -18.51 30.13 -19.26
CA GLN A 106 -19.01 30.21 -20.64
C GLN A 106 -18.59 29.03 -21.52
N ASN A 107 -17.52 28.29 -21.21
CA ASN A 107 -17.10 27.13 -22.00
C ASN A 107 -18.02 25.92 -21.79
N ALA A 108 -18.88 25.93 -20.77
CA ALA A 108 -19.93 24.93 -20.64
C ALA A 108 -21.02 25.15 -21.72
N PRO A 109 -21.31 24.13 -22.56
CA PRO A 109 -22.35 24.22 -23.59
C PRO A 109 -23.76 24.06 -23.02
N ILE A 110 -23.90 23.39 -21.88
CA ILE A 110 -25.17 23.12 -21.19
C ILE A 110 -24.99 23.23 -19.67
N SER A 111 -26.11 23.37 -18.94
CA SER A 111 -26.14 23.51 -17.48
C SER A 111 -25.41 22.38 -16.74
N PHE A 112 -25.60 21.13 -17.19
CA PHE A 112 -24.93 19.96 -16.63
C PHE A 112 -23.40 20.06 -16.66
N GLU A 113 -22.81 20.50 -17.79
CA GLU A 113 -21.35 20.67 -17.90
C GLU A 113 -20.82 21.78 -16.99
N GLN A 114 -21.61 22.85 -16.77
CA GLN A 114 -21.24 23.87 -15.79
C GLN A 114 -21.23 23.30 -14.37
N GLY A 115 -22.24 22.49 -14.03
CA GLY A 115 -22.28 21.75 -12.78
C GLY A 115 -21.05 20.84 -12.59
N ARG A 116 -20.64 20.12 -13.63
CA ARG A 116 -19.43 19.27 -13.62
C ARG A 116 -18.15 20.07 -13.38
N LEU A 117 -17.99 21.24 -14.01
CA LEU A 117 -16.84 22.12 -13.78
C LEU A 117 -16.79 22.63 -12.33
N ILE A 118 -17.94 22.99 -11.76
CA ILE A 118 -18.05 23.40 -10.36
C ILE A 118 -17.70 22.26 -9.42
N TYR A 119 -18.19 21.05 -9.68
CA TYR A 119 -17.83 19.88 -8.88
C TYR A 119 -16.31 19.64 -8.93
N ARG A 120 -15.71 19.70 -10.12
CA ARG A 120 -14.27 19.43 -10.33
C ARG A 120 -13.36 20.45 -9.65
N PHE A 121 -13.69 21.74 -9.74
CA PHE A 121 -12.81 22.83 -9.26
C PHE A 121 -13.27 23.46 -7.94
N GLY A 122 -14.48 23.15 -7.49
CA GLY A 122 -15.19 23.87 -6.44
C GLY A 122 -15.07 23.28 -5.03
N GLY A 123 -14.20 22.32 -4.78
CA GLY A 123 -13.87 21.92 -3.39
C GLY A 123 -13.54 20.46 -3.19
N ASP A 124 -13.46 20.07 -1.92
CA ASP A 124 -13.30 18.67 -1.51
C ASP A 124 -14.65 17.95 -1.62
N VAL A 125 -14.66 16.63 -1.77
CA VAL A 125 -15.94 15.88 -1.86
C VAL A 125 -16.64 15.85 -0.50
N LEU A 126 -17.95 16.10 -0.49
CA LEU A 126 -18.80 15.95 0.69
C LEU A 126 -18.70 14.53 1.27
N GLY A 127 -18.47 14.44 2.58
CA GLY A 127 -18.37 13.15 3.26
C GLY A 127 -17.09 12.36 2.97
N GLY A 128 -16.09 12.99 2.33
CA GLY A 128 -14.76 12.41 2.15
C GLY A 128 -14.11 12.02 3.48
N PHE A 129 -13.29 10.97 3.46
CA PHE A 129 -12.65 10.46 4.68
C PHE A 129 -11.75 11.51 5.33
N ILE A 130 -11.64 11.45 6.66
CA ILE A 130 -10.77 12.36 7.42
C ILE A 130 -9.31 12.04 7.05
N GLN A 131 -8.67 13.00 6.40
CA GLN A 131 -7.27 12.87 5.98
C GLN A 131 -6.35 12.92 7.20
N LYS A 132 -5.26 12.14 7.18
CA LYS A 132 -4.26 12.12 8.25
C LYS A 132 -3.53 13.47 8.31
N SER A 133 -3.13 13.88 9.52
CA SER A 133 -2.37 15.13 9.73
C SER A 133 -1.02 15.11 9.01
N ILE A 134 -0.42 13.93 8.90
CA ILE A 134 0.81 13.66 8.15
C ILE A 134 0.48 12.59 7.11
N GLN A 135 0.74 12.89 5.84
CA GLN A 135 0.53 11.99 4.73
C GLN A 135 1.48 12.35 3.60
N ASP A 136 1.70 11.39 2.69
CA ASP A 136 2.48 11.64 1.47
C ASP A 136 1.82 12.76 0.66
N ALA A 137 2.66 13.63 0.08
CA ALA A 137 2.20 14.70 -0.79
C ALA A 137 1.50 14.08 -2.02
N ARG A 138 0.26 14.48 -2.26
CA ARG A 138 -0.55 13.94 -3.36
C ARG A 138 -0.53 14.89 -4.54
N SER A 139 -0.58 14.33 -5.74
CA SER A 139 -0.97 15.10 -6.92
C SER A 139 -2.38 15.63 -6.70
N CYS A 140 -2.61 16.90 -7.01
CA CYS A 140 -3.92 17.54 -6.85
C CYS A 140 -4.22 18.40 -8.07
N ILE A 141 -5.51 18.66 -8.30
CA ILE A 141 -5.95 19.53 -9.37
C ILE A 141 -5.41 20.94 -9.10
N ALA A 142 -4.78 21.55 -10.10
CA ALA A 142 -4.31 22.93 -10.02
C ALA A 142 -5.47 23.86 -9.59
N PRO A 143 -5.27 24.76 -8.61
CA PRO A 143 -6.33 25.63 -8.14
C PRO A 143 -6.91 26.46 -9.30
N ALA A 144 -8.22 26.65 -9.30
CA ALA A 144 -8.90 27.46 -10.32
C ALA A 144 -9.12 28.91 -9.85
N LEU A 145 -9.05 29.84 -10.80
CA LEU A 145 -9.72 31.13 -10.73
C LEU A 145 -10.85 31.09 -11.77
N PHE A 146 -12.08 30.91 -11.30
CA PHE A 146 -13.22 30.60 -12.13
C PHE A 146 -13.97 31.88 -12.53
N PHE A 147 -13.93 32.23 -13.81
CA PHE A 147 -14.65 33.36 -14.37
C PHE A 147 -16.04 32.96 -14.84
N ASP A 148 -17.05 33.77 -14.53
CA ASP A 148 -18.34 33.65 -15.23
C ASP A 148 -18.19 34.05 -16.70
N GLN A 149 -17.55 35.20 -16.94
CA GLN A 149 -17.16 35.72 -18.25
C GLN A 149 -15.79 36.39 -18.14
N THR A 150 -14.87 35.99 -19.02
CA THR A 150 -13.59 36.72 -19.23
C THR A 150 -13.77 37.87 -20.22
N HIS A 151 -12.78 38.74 -20.34
CA HIS A 151 -12.83 39.86 -21.28
C HIS A 151 -12.75 39.42 -22.76
N ASP A 152 -12.30 38.20 -23.02
CA ASP A 152 -12.21 37.64 -24.38
C ASP A 152 -13.47 36.87 -24.80
N ASN A 153 -14.29 36.48 -23.84
CA ASN A 153 -15.54 35.78 -24.10
C ASN A 153 -16.55 36.68 -24.85
N PRO A 154 -17.43 36.09 -25.68
CA PRO A 154 -18.62 36.80 -26.16
C PRO A 154 -19.52 37.19 -24.98
N SER A 155 -20.47 38.11 -25.21
CA SER A 155 -21.44 38.47 -24.16
C SER A 155 -22.23 37.22 -23.73
N ALA A 156 -22.34 36.99 -22.42
CA ALA A 156 -23.12 35.88 -21.87
C ALA A 156 -24.59 35.94 -22.32
N ILE A 157 -25.11 37.15 -22.54
CA ILE A 157 -26.47 37.38 -23.05
C ILE A 157 -26.58 36.94 -24.51
N GLU A 158 -25.52 37.13 -25.30
CA GLU A 158 -25.46 36.68 -26.69
C GLU A 158 -25.32 35.16 -26.77
N LYS A 159 -24.48 34.56 -25.92
CA LYS A 159 -24.21 33.12 -25.94
C LYS A 159 -25.33 32.29 -25.33
N ARG A 160 -25.92 32.76 -24.23
CA ARG A 160 -26.93 32.06 -23.42
C ARG A 160 -28.19 32.89 -23.33
N SER A 161 -28.48 33.54 -22.22
CA SER A 161 -29.65 34.40 -22.06
C SER A 161 -29.36 35.41 -20.96
N VAL A 162 -30.06 36.55 -20.97
CA VAL A 162 -29.99 37.51 -19.85
C VAL A 162 -30.43 36.87 -18.53
N TYR A 163 -31.33 35.88 -18.58
CA TYR A 163 -31.79 35.13 -17.42
C TYR A 163 -30.72 34.18 -16.85
N ASP A 164 -29.63 33.86 -17.58
CA ASP A 164 -28.59 32.95 -17.09
C ASP A 164 -27.52 33.65 -16.23
N CYS A 165 -27.44 34.98 -16.29
CA CYS A 165 -26.35 35.73 -15.68
C CYS A 165 -26.27 35.54 -14.14
N ILE A 166 -27.42 35.60 -13.45
CA ILE A 166 -27.51 35.42 -12.00
C ILE A 166 -27.30 33.94 -11.58
N PRO A 167 -27.98 32.94 -12.18
CA PRO A 167 -27.74 31.53 -11.90
C PRO A 167 -26.27 31.13 -12.04
N THR A 168 -25.60 31.56 -13.11
CA THR A 168 -24.18 31.27 -13.33
C THR A 168 -23.30 31.92 -12.27
N ALA A 169 -23.54 33.19 -11.93
CA ALA A 169 -22.84 33.87 -10.85
C ALA A 169 -23.03 33.17 -9.49
N ALA A 170 -24.25 32.71 -9.19
CA ALA A 170 -24.58 32.04 -7.94
C ALA A 170 -23.90 30.67 -7.83
N MET A 171 -23.93 29.91 -8.91
CA MET A 171 -23.24 28.63 -9.03
C MET A 171 -21.72 28.78 -8.80
N LEU A 172 -21.09 29.83 -9.33
CA LEU A 172 -19.68 30.14 -9.09
C LEU A 172 -19.42 30.60 -7.64
N ALA A 173 -20.29 31.44 -7.06
CA ALA A 173 -20.19 31.85 -5.66
C ALA A 173 -20.21 30.66 -4.69
N MET A 174 -20.84 29.56 -5.08
CA MET A 174 -20.83 28.30 -4.33
C MET A 174 -19.57 27.46 -4.53
N ALA A 175 -18.65 27.78 -5.45
CA ALA A 175 -17.39 27.04 -5.65
C ALA A 175 -16.30 27.43 -4.63
N ASN A 176 -15.47 26.48 -4.18
CA ASN A 176 -14.40 26.69 -3.19
C ASN A 176 -13.06 27.00 -3.90
N CYS A 177 -13.10 28.05 -4.71
CA CYS A 177 -11.98 28.53 -5.49
C CYS A 177 -12.12 30.04 -5.69
N GLY A 178 -11.10 30.71 -6.21
CA GLY A 178 -11.24 32.12 -6.56
C GLY A 178 -12.28 32.27 -7.67
N ILE A 179 -13.06 33.35 -7.65
CA ILE A 179 -14.02 33.70 -8.71
C ILE A 179 -13.67 35.04 -9.35
N GLY A 180 -14.02 35.21 -10.62
CA GLY A 180 -13.81 36.44 -11.39
C GLY A 180 -14.99 36.77 -12.29
N SER A 181 -15.12 38.05 -12.64
CA SER A 181 -16.10 38.57 -13.61
C SER A 181 -15.45 39.75 -14.34
N VAL A 182 -15.78 39.92 -15.62
CA VAL A 182 -15.43 41.12 -16.37
C VAL A 182 -16.47 42.20 -16.17
N ARG A 183 -16.03 43.46 -16.13
CA ARG A 183 -16.95 44.62 -16.20
C ARG A 183 -17.76 44.56 -17.51
N GLY A 184 -19.06 44.78 -17.40
CA GLY A 184 -20.03 44.60 -18.48
C GLY A 184 -20.90 43.36 -18.31
N TYR A 185 -20.45 42.32 -17.59
CA TYR A 185 -21.30 41.16 -17.30
C TYR A 185 -22.43 41.54 -16.35
N ASP A 186 -22.09 42.14 -15.21
CA ASP A 186 -23.04 42.51 -14.16
C ASP A 186 -23.91 43.72 -14.54
N GLU A 187 -23.39 44.58 -15.42
CA GLU A 187 -24.11 45.68 -16.04
C GLU A 187 -25.01 45.23 -17.21
N LEU A 188 -25.01 43.94 -17.58
CA LEU A 188 -25.83 43.37 -18.66
C LEU A 188 -25.52 43.94 -20.06
N VAL A 189 -24.25 44.13 -20.40
CA VAL A 189 -23.82 44.56 -21.75
C VAL A 189 -24.08 43.44 -22.77
N PRO A 190 -24.95 43.66 -23.78
CA PRO A 190 -25.46 42.60 -24.65
C PRO A 190 -24.56 42.27 -25.85
N TYR A 191 -23.32 42.77 -25.86
CA TYR A 191 -22.34 42.58 -26.94
C TYR A 191 -20.94 42.43 -26.35
N LYS A 192 -20.02 41.81 -27.11
CA LYS A 192 -18.61 41.74 -26.74
C LYS A 192 -18.00 43.15 -26.82
N ILE A 193 -17.35 43.58 -25.73
CA ILE A 193 -16.59 44.82 -25.69
C ILE A 193 -15.27 44.56 -26.44
N ASP A 194 -15.08 45.23 -27.58
CA ASP A 194 -13.89 45.04 -28.41
C ASP A 194 -12.69 45.76 -27.82
N VAL A 195 -11.62 45.02 -27.53
CA VAL A 195 -10.44 45.54 -26.83
C VAL A 195 -9.59 46.51 -27.68
N VAL A 196 -9.86 46.63 -28.99
CA VAL A 196 -9.09 47.48 -29.92
C VAL A 196 -9.87 48.73 -30.33
N SER A 197 -11.13 48.56 -30.69
CA SER A 197 -11.96 49.59 -31.34
C SER A 197 -12.92 50.30 -30.39
N GLU A 198 -13.18 49.77 -29.20
CA GLU A 198 -14.04 50.43 -28.22
C GLU A 198 -13.33 51.64 -27.61
N THR A 199 -13.91 52.82 -27.78
CA THR A 199 -13.38 54.08 -27.22
C THR A 199 -14.26 54.68 -26.13
N ARG A 200 -15.47 54.14 -25.92
CA ARG A 200 -16.42 54.66 -24.94
C ARG A 200 -16.00 54.29 -23.52
N ASN A 201 -16.34 55.15 -22.58
CA ASN A 201 -16.09 54.88 -21.16
C ASN A 201 -17.16 53.96 -20.59
N TYR A 202 -16.81 53.13 -19.62
CA TYR A 202 -17.84 52.49 -18.80
C TYR A 202 -18.65 53.54 -18.04
N THR A 203 -19.94 53.29 -17.84
CA THR A 203 -20.78 54.05 -16.93
C THR A 203 -20.16 54.13 -15.54
N THR A 204 -20.28 55.28 -14.88
CA THR A 204 -19.73 55.47 -13.53
C THR A 204 -20.49 54.63 -12.51
N TRP A 205 -19.88 54.34 -11.34
CA TRP A 205 -20.55 53.54 -10.31
C TRP A 205 -21.85 54.16 -9.79
N ASP A 206 -21.95 55.49 -9.78
CA ASP A 206 -23.17 56.18 -9.34
C ASP A 206 -24.30 56.09 -10.38
N GLU A 207 -23.96 56.10 -11.67
CA GLU A 207 -24.91 55.84 -12.77
C GLU A 207 -25.38 54.39 -12.77
N VAL A 208 -24.45 53.46 -12.53
CA VAL A 208 -24.74 52.03 -12.46
C VAL A 208 -25.69 51.70 -11.31
N LYS A 209 -25.53 52.34 -10.13
CA LYS A 209 -26.47 52.20 -9.00
C LYS A 209 -27.89 52.65 -9.30
N GLN A 210 -28.06 53.58 -10.24
CA GLN A 210 -29.36 54.11 -10.65
C GLN A 210 -29.98 53.30 -11.82
N SER A 211 -29.22 52.38 -12.40
CA SER A 211 -29.62 51.57 -13.56
C SER A 211 -30.18 50.19 -13.16
N SER A 212 -30.99 49.63 -14.05
CA SER A 212 -31.57 48.29 -13.93
C SER A 212 -30.53 47.20 -14.25
N THR A 213 -29.72 46.79 -13.26
CA THR A 213 -28.61 45.81 -13.42
C THR A 213 -28.68 44.65 -12.41
N ILE A 214 -27.79 43.65 -12.52
CA ILE A 214 -27.71 42.52 -11.59
C ILE A 214 -26.74 42.71 -10.42
N ILE A 215 -26.18 43.91 -10.28
CA ILE A 215 -25.17 44.23 -9.25
C ILE A 215 -25.67 44.00 -7.82
N PRO A 216 -26.93 44.31 -7.44
CA PRO A 216 -27.43 43.96 -6.11
C PRO A 216 -27.37 42.45 -5.83
N ALA A 217 -27.71 41.61 -6.81
CA ALA A 217 -27.57 40.16 -6.71
C ALA A 217 -26.09 39.75 -6.61
N ARG A 218 -25.21 40.33 -7.44
CA ARG A 218 -23.76 40.06 -7.36
C ARG A 218 -23.18 40.38 -5.98
N ALA A 219 -23.57 41.51 -5.39
CA ALA A 219 -23.11 41.92 -4.07
C ALA A 219 -23.50 40.88 -3.01
N ALA A 220 -24.76 40.43 -2.99
CA ALA A 220 -25.23 39.40 -2.07
C ALA A 220 -24.50 38.06 -2.27
N LEU A 221 -24.28 37.65 -3.52
CA LEU A 221 -23.55 36.42 -3.85
C LEU A 221 -22.07 36.46 -3.45
N ASN A 222 -21.40 37.61 -3.62
CA ASN A 222 -20.02 37.80 -3.18
C ASN A 222 -19.91 37.76 -1.64
N SER A 223 -20.84 38.39 -0.93
CA SER A 223 -20.93 38.30 0.53
C SER A 223 -21.10 36.85 0.99
N LEU A 224 -21.98 36.09 0.32
CA LEU A 224 -22.15 34.66 0.57
C LEU A 224 -20.86 33.87 0.32
N HIS A 225 -20.18 34.09 -0.80
CA HIS A 225 -18.94 33.41 -1.17
C HIS A 225 -17.84 33.63 -0.11
N VAL A 226 -17.61 34.89 0.27
CA VAL A 226 -16.64 35.26 1.31
C VAL A 226 -17.01 34.62 2.64
N TRP A 227 -18.29 34.71 3.05
CA TRP A 227 -18.75 34.11 4.29
C TRP A 227 -18.54 32.60 4.33
N LEU A 228 -18.84 31.88 3.24
CA LEU A 228 -18.62 30.43 3.13
C LEU A 228 -17.14 30.07 3.27
N ALA A 229 -16.24 30.87 2.66
CA ALA A 229 -14.80 30.68 2.75
C ALA A 229 -14.27 30.92 4.18
N GLU A 230 -14.67 32.04 4.81
CA GLU A 230 -14.28 32.39 6.18
C GLU A 230 -14.76 31.36 7.22
N HIS A 231 -15.93 30.75 6.97
CA HIS A 231 -16.52 29.75 7.87
C HIS A 231 -16.17 28.32 7.49
N ASN A 232 -15.14 28.10 6.67
CA ASN A 232 -14.57 26.79 6.36
C ASN A 232 -15.58 25.79 5.76
N TYR A 233 -16.50 26.25 4.91
CA TYR A 233 -17.35 25.36 4.14
C TYR A 233 -16.55 24.80 2.96
N THR A 234 -15.65 23.85 3.13
CA THR A 234 -14.69 23.47 2.08
C THR A 234 -15.14 22.34 1.17
N GLN A 235 -16.18 21.60 1.57
CA GLN A 235 -16.70 20.47 0.82
C GLN A 235 -17.86 20.87 -0.09
N ILE A 236 -17.95 20.25 -1.27
CA ILE A 236 -18.95 20.53 -2.28
C ILE A 236 -19.67 19.24 -2.74
N TYR A 237 -20.94 19.40 -3.10
CA TYR A 237 -21.74 18.41 -3.81
C TYR A 237 -22.62 19.15 -4.84
N VAL A 238 -22.75 18.58 -6.03
CA VAL A 238 -23.54 19.16 -7.13
C VAL A 238 -24.56 18.13 -7.60
N ASP A 239 -25.82 18.53 -7.65
CA ASP A 239 -26.96 17.69 -8.03
C ASP A 239 -27.74 18.36 -9.17
N GLN A 240 -27.92 17.65 -10.28
CA GLN A 240 -28.71 18.13 -11.42
C GLN A 240 -30.18 17.74 -11.20
N ARG A 241 -31.05 18.71 -10.91
CA ARG A 241 -32.45 18.46 -10.55
C ARG A 241 -33.37 18.35 -11.77
N THR A 242 -33.13 19.19 -12.76
CA THR A 242 -33.75 19.16 -14.10
C THR A 242 -32.66 19.55 -15.11
N PRO A 243 -32.88 19.53 -16.43
CA PRO A 243 -31.87 20.00 -17.39
C PRO A 243 -31.34 21.42 -17.12
N ASP A 244 -32.11 22.27 -16.44
CA ASP A 244 -31.78 23.69 -16.20
C ASP A 244 -31.76 24.09 -14.72
N ILE A 245 -32.20 23.24 -13.78
CA ILE A 245 -32.10 23.50 -12.34
C ILE A 245 -30.95 22.70 -11.74
N VAL A 246 -29.99 23.40 -11.14
CA VAL A 246 -28.82 22.80 -10.47
C VAL A 246 -28.87 23.14 -8.99
N ALA A 247 -28.65 22.13 -8.14
CA ALA A 247 -28.44 22.30 -6.72
C ALA A 247 -26.94 22.18 -6.40
N VAL A 248 -26.37 23.20 -5.75
CA VAL A 248 -24.99 23.18 -5.27
C VAL A 248 -25.00 23.25 -3.75
N THR A 249 -24.43 22.26 -3.11
CA THR A 249 -24.30 22.17 -1.65
C THR A 249 -22.88 22.47 -1.23
N ARG A 250 -22.71 23.46 -0.35
CA ARG A 250 -21.48 23.71 0.39
C ARG A 250 -21.61 23.16 1.81
N HIS A 251 -20.64 22.37 2.23
CA HIS A 251 -20.66 21.66 3.50
C HIS A 251 -19.41 21.99 4.33
N ASN A 252 -19.62 22.29 5.61
CA ASN A 252 -18.53 22.47 6.57
C ASN A 252 -18.12 21.09 7.13
N PRO A 253 -16.88 20.62 6.89
CA PRO A 253 -16.44 19.29 7.32
C PRO A 253 -16.35 19.16 8.84
N VAL A 254 -16.35 20.28 9.58
CA VAL A 254 -16.32 20.31 11.03
C VAL A 254 -17.74 20.38 11.59
N THR A 255 -18.50 21.42 11.30
CA THR A 255 -19.83 21.61 11.92
C THR A 255 -20.94 20.79 11.27
N HIS A 256 -20.68 20.22 10.08
CA HIS A 256 -21.66 19.55 9.21
C HIS A 256 -22.87 20.39 8.81
N LYS A 257 -22.79 21.70 9.04
CA LYS A 257 -23.75 22.65 8.48
C LYS A 257 -23.64 22.64 6.96
N LYS A 258 -24.79 22.73 6.30
CA LYS A 258 -24.94 22.73 4.85
C LYS A 258 -25.52 24.08 4.42
N VAL A 259 -25.01 24.61 3.33
CA VAL A 259 -25.63 25.70 2.57
C VAL A 259 -25.97 25.13 1.21
N ILE A 260 -27.26 25.09 0.87
CA ILE A 260 -27.76 24.49 -0.35
C ILE A 260 -28.36 25.59 -1.22
N MET A 261 -27.79 25.79 -2.39
CA MET A 261 -28.28 26.73 -3.40
C MET A 261 -29.01 25.94 -4.49
N LEU A 262 -30.21 26.36 -4.89
CA LEU A 262 -30.80 25.99 -6.18
C LEU A 262 -30.71 27.20 -7.12
N ALA A 263 -30.27 26.95 -8.35
CA ALA A 263 -30.18 27.96 -9.41
C ALA A 263 -30.89 27.45 -10.65
N TYR A 264 -31.81 28.26 -11.19
CA TYR A 264 -32.51 27.95 -12.43
C TYR A 264 -31.84 28.66 -13.60
N THR A 265 -30.92 27.94 -14.23
CA THR A 265 -30.15 28.39 -15.39
C THR A 265 -31.04 28.58 -16.64
N ALA A 266 -30.53 29.32 -17.63
CA ALA A 266 -31.25 29.62 -18.85
C ALA A 266 -30.30 29.60 -20.06
N PHE A 267 -29.72 28.44 -20.34
CA PHE A 267 -28.78 28.27 -21.45
C PHE A 267 -29.45 28.44 -22.82
N ASN A 268 -30.73 28.09 -22.93
CA ASN A 268 -31.52 28.24 -24.16
C ASN A 268 -32.43 29.47 -24.09
N LYS A 269 -32.18 30.47 -24.95
CA LYS A 269 -32.99 31.70 -25.09
C LYS A 269 -34.45 31.45 -25.38
N ASN A 270 -34.76 30.34 -26.03
CA ASN A 270 -36.11 30.03 -26.50
C ASN A 270 -36.93 29.25 -25.48
N ALA A 271 -36.35 28.92 -24.31
CA ALA A 271 -36.97 28.08 -23.28
C ALA A 271 -37.00 28.80 -21.92
N ILE A 272 -37.45 30.06 -21.90
CA ILE A 272 -37.59 30.83 -20.66
C ILE A 272 -38.90 30.47 -19.96
N CYS A 273 -38.81 29.99 -18.72
CA CYS A 273 -39.96 29.73 -17.88
C CYS A 273 -40.24 30.94 -16.98
N TYR A 274 -41.45 31.48 -17.05
CA TYR A 274 -41.89 32.63 -16.25
C TYR A 274 -42.61 32.24 -14.94
N ASP A 275 -42.79 30.95 -14.69
CA ASP A 275 -43.37 30.41 -13.47
C ASP A 275 -42.49 29.26 -12.94
N CYS A 276 -43.03 28.22 -12.31
CA CYS A 276 -42.24 27.09 -11.80
C CYS A 276 -42.28 25.88 -12.75
N PRO A 277 -41.14 25.24 -13.08
CA PRO A 277 -41.14 23.99 -13.84
C PRO A 277 -41.57 22.80 -12.96
N ALA A 278 -41.94 21.69 -13.60
CA ALA A 278 -42.14 20.42 -12.89
C ALA A 278 -40.79 19.89 -12.38
N VAL A 279 -40.64 19.79 -11.06
CA VAL A 279 -39.42 19.34 -10.39
C VAL A 279 -39.77 18.69 -9.06
N GLU A 280 -39.06 17.62 -8.72
CA GLU A 280 -39.24 16.96 -7.42
C GLU A 280 -38.69 17.81 -6.27
N ASP A 281 -39.37 17.76 -5.13
CA ASP A 281 -38.96 18.43 -3.90
C ASP A 281 -37.49 18.12 -3.56
N LEU A 282 -36.72 19.16 -3.23
CA LEU A 282 -35.38 18.96 -2.68
C LEU A 282 -35.52 18.46 -1.24
N THR A 283 -35.00 17.27 -0.96
CA THR A 283 -34.94 16.73 0.41
C THR A 283 -33.58 17.00 1.02
N PHE A 284 -33.55 17.48 2.26
CA PHE A 284 -32.31 17.71 3.01
C PHE A 284 -32.39 17.10 4.42
N THR A 285 -31.26 16.59 4.92
CA THR A 285 -31.14 16.07 6.30
C THR A 285 -30.76 17.19 7.25
N GLY A 286 -31.46 17.30 8.38
CA GLY A 286 -31.23 18.36 9.38
C GLY A 286 -32.42 19.30 9.55
N VAL A 287 -32.14 20.43 10.21
CA VAL A 287 -33.09 21.50 10.52
C VAL A 287 -32.75 22.73 9.70
N LEU A 288 -33.76 23.32 9.06
CA LEU A 288 -33.62 24.63 8.42
C LEU A 288 -33.28 25.69 9.46
N ASP A 289 -32.14 26.36 9.28
CA ASP A 289 -31.76 27.53 10.08
C ASP A 289 -32.48 28.78 9.53
N GLU A 290 -32.29 29.03 8.23
CA GLU A 290 -32.78 30.21 7.53
C GLU A 290 -32.76 29.98 6.01
N ILE A 291 -33.52 30.80 5.29
CA ILE A 291 -33.30 31.04 3.86
C ILE A 291 -32.33 32.22 3.77
N VAL A 292 -31.08 31.93 3.43
CA VAL A 292 -29.99 32.91 3.40
C VAL A 292 -30.26 33.97 2.33
N LEU A 293 -30.72 33.54 1.16
CA LEU A 293 -30.86 34.39 -0.01
C LEU A 293 -31.98 33.89 -0.93
N GLU A 294 -32.84 34.80 -1.37
CA GLU A 294 -33.75 34.62 -2.51
C GLU A 294 -33.48 35.72 -3.52
N ILE A 295 -33.20 35.33 -4.75
CA ILE A 295 -33.07 36.24 -5.89
C ILE A 295 -34.13 35.84 -6.91
N GLU A 296 -35.03 36.78 -7.19
CA GLU A 296 -35.98 36.68 -8.30
C GLU A 296 -35.53 37.64 -9.39
N PHE A 297 -35.39 37.12 -10.61
CA PHE A 297 -35.01 37.92 -11.78
C PHE A 297 -36.16 37.97 -12.77
N SER A 298 -36.49 39.18 -13.20
CA SER A 298 -37.38 39.40 -14.33
C SER A 298 -36.77 40.43 -15.27
N TYR A 299 -36.98 40.21 -16.56
CA TYR A 299 -36.50 41.11 -17.60
C TYR A 299 -37.66 41.47 -18.52
N THR A 300 -37.80 42.76 -18.78
CA THR A 300 -38.69 43.29 -19.82
C THR A 300 -37.82 43.93 -20.88
N ASP A 301 -37.89 43.44 -22.12
CA ASP A 301 -37.15 44.03 -23.22
C ASP A 301 -37.64 45.47 -23.49
N LYS A 302 -36.74 46.43 -23.31
CA LYS A 302 -36.98 47.86 -23.58
C LYS A 302 -36.17 48.35 -24.79
N GLY A 303 -35.60 47.44 -25.57
CA GLY A 303 -34.67 47.74 -26.66
C GLY A 303 -33.25 48.03 -26.17
N ARG A 304 -32.29 48.04 -27.12
CA ARG A 304 -30.91 48.48 -26.83
C ARG A 304 -30.90 49.98 -26.59
N GLN A 305 -30.31 50.38 -25.47
CA GLN A 305 -29.94 51.77 -25.26
C GLN A 305 -28.58 52.00 -25.93
N GLU A 306 -28.48 53.00 -26.79
CA GLU A 306 -27.21 53.41 -27.39
C GLU A 306 -26.73 54.70 -26.73
N SER A 307 -25.42 54.79 -26.48
CA SER A 307 -24.74 55.98 -26.00
C SER A 307 -23.49 56.18 -26.85
N GLU A 308 -23.27 57.42 -27.28
CA GLU A 308 -22.13 57.82 -28.11
C GLU A 308 -20.81 57.84 -27.32
N ASP A 309 -20.87 58.06 -26.00
CA ASP A 309 -19.71 58.25 -25.13
C ASP A 309 -19.54 57.15 -24.07
N LYS A 310 -20.57 56.32 -23.82
CA LYS A 310 -20.57 55.30 -22.76
C LYS A 310 -20.97 53.90 -23.20
N ILE A 311 -20.37 52.92 -22.55
CA ILE A 311 -20.78 51.51 -22.61
C ILE A 311 -21.95 51.33 -21.65
N VAL A 312 -23.13 51.07 -22.23
CA VAL A 312 -24.39 50.87 -21.50
C VAL A 312 -24.91 49.45 -21.70
N GLY A 313 -25.50 48.89 -20.64
CA GLY A 313 -26.15 47.58 -20.68
C GLY A 313 -27.62 47.63 -21.04
N LEU A 314 -28.27 46.47 -20.97
CA LEU A 314 -29.71 46.35 -21.19
C LEU A 314 -30.50 47.03 -20.06
N ASN A 315 -31.52 47.79 -20.43
CA ASN A 315 -32.52 48.32 -19.49
C ASN A 315 -33.70 47.35 -19.36
N GLY A 316 -34.38 47.40 -18.20
CA GLY A 316 -35.58 46.61 -17.94
C GLY A 316 -35.37 45.35 -17.11
N ALA A 317 -34.14 45.11 -16.61
CA ALA A 317 -33.89 44.13 -15.58
C ALA A 317 -34.46 44.59 -14.22
N LYS A 318 -35.23 43.72 -13.58
CA LYS A 318 -35.71 43.90 -12.21
C LYS A 318 -35.23 42.70 -11.40
N VAL A 319 -34.40 43.00 -10.42
CA VAL A 319 -33.83 42.02 -9.49
C VAL A 319 -34.43 42.29 -8.12
N GLU A 320 -35.11 41.30 -7.54
CA GLU A 320 -35.54 41.35 -6.16
C GLU A 320 -34.64 40.44 -5.32
N VAL A 321 -33.85 41.04 -4.43
CA VAL A 321 -32.98 40.32 -3.48
C VAL A 321 -33.62 40.38 -2.10
N ARG A 322 -33.80 39.21 -1.48
CA ARG A 322 -34.30 39.07 -0.11
C ARG A 322 -33.35 38.17 0.68
N GLU A 323 -32.92 38.63 1.84
CA GLU A 323 -31.91 37.97 2.67
C GLU A 323 -32.49 37.61 4.04
N HIS A 324 -31.95 36.54 4.65
CA HIS A 324 -32.26 36.12 6.02
C HIS A 324 -33.76 35.93 6.32
N LEU A 325 -34.45 35.17 5.47
CA LEU A 325 -35.89 34.89 5.62
C LEU A 325 -36.15 33.65 6.48
N LYS A 326 -37.30 33.60 7.14
CA LYS A 326 -37.82 32.37 7.75
C LYS A 326 -38.49 31.50 6.67
N GLY A 327 -38.60 30.20 6.92
CA GLY A 327 -39.10 29.23 5.93
C GLY A 327 -40.48 29.54 5.32
N ASN A 328 -41.40 30.16 6.07
CA ASN A 328 -42.74 30.53 5.59
C ASN A 328 -42.79 31.87 4.85
N ASP A 329 -41.73 32.68 4.93
CA ASP A 329 -41.67 34.02 4.35
C ASP A 329 -41.16 34.00 2.89
N SER A 330 -40.82 32.81 2.39
CA SER A 330 -40.36 32.58 1.02
C SER A 330 -41.44 32.92 -0.01
N LYS A 331 -41.08 33.67 -1.06
CA LYS A 331 -41.94 33.78 -2.26
C LYS A 331 -41.67 32.67 -3.26
N LEU A 332 -40.44 32.14 -3.27
CA LEU A 332 -40.02 31.17 -4.30
C LEU A 332 -40.39 29.72 -3.95
N ALA A 333 -40.43 29.39 -2.66
CA ALA A 333 -40.59 28.03 -2.19
C ALA A 333 -41.56 27.92 -0.99
N ILE A 334 -41.88 26.68 -0.64
CA ILE A 334 -42.53 26.28 0.60
C ILE A 334 -41.64 25.22 1.23
N ILE A 335 -41.17 25.47 2.46
CA ILE A 335 -40.32 24.51 3.17
C ILE A 335 -41.14 23.79 4.23
N LYS A 336 -41.20 22.46 4.12
CA LYS A 336 -41.79 21.56 5.12
C LYS A 336 -40.68 20.95 5.95
N GLN A 337 -40.63 21.30 7.23
CA GLN A 337 -39.68 20.73 8.20
C GLN A 337 -40.31 19.54 8.91
N TYR A 338 -39.58 18.42 8.95
CA TYR A 338 -39.89 17.23 9.75
C TYR A 338 -38.88 17.09 10.90
N GLU A 339 -39.00 16.04 11.72
CA GLU A 339 -38.16 15.86 12.90
C GLU A 339 -36.66 15.74 12.57
N THR A 340 -36.31 15.02 11.50
CA THR A 340 -34.91 14.71 11.13
C THR A 340 -34.49 15.21 9.75
N ASN A 341 -35.44 15.66 8.93
CA ASN A 341 -35.22 16.13 7.58
C ASN A 341 -36.21 17.24 7.20
N GLY A 342 -36.00 17.86 6.05
CA GLY A 342 -36.90 18.84 5.48
C GLY A 342 -37.06 18.65 3.98
N LYS A 343 -38.14 19.20 3.43
CA LYS A 343 -38.41 19.25 2.00
C LYS A 343 -38.64 20.68 1.56
N LEU A 344 -37.97 21.10 0.51
CA LEU A 344 -38.18 22.38 -0.17
C LEU A 344 -38.96 22.11 -1.46
N HIS A 345 -40.19 22.60 -1.50
CA HIS A 345 -41.06 22.58 -2.66
C HIS A 345 -41.01 23.94 -3.36
N LEU A 346 -40.65 23.97 -4.64
CA LEU A 346 -40.66 25.21 -5.42
C LEU A 346 -42.09 25.54 -5.85
N LYS A 347 -42.58 26.74 -5.50
CA LYS A 347 -43.95 27.19 -5.84
C LYS A 347 -43.98 28.21 -6.97
N HIS A 348 -42.99 29.10 -7.03
CA HIS A 348 -42.82 30.11 -8.06
C HIS A 348 -41.32 30.33 -8.25
N PHE A 349 -40.74 29.71 -9.27
CA PHE A 349 -39.29 29.74 -9.47
C PHE A 349 -38.99 29.93 -10.96
N PRO A 350 -39.13 31.17 -11.48
CA PRO A 350 -38.87 31.46 -12.89
C PRO A 350 -37.39 31.34 -13.24
N SER A 351 -37.09 31.15 -14.53
CA SER A 351 -35.72 31.13 -15.06
C SER A 351 -34.95 32.37 -14.60
N GLY A 352 -33.71 32.19 -14.16
CA GLY A 352 -32.91 33.26 -13.56
C GLY A 352 -33.03 33.40 -12.04
N SER A 353 -33.92 32.63 -11.40
CA SER A 353 -34.08 32.65 -9.95
C SER A 353 -33.04 31.81 -9.22
N VAL A 354 -32.71 32.23 -8.00
CA VAL A 354 -31.81 31.55 -7.08
C VAL A 354 -32.41 31.53 -5.69
N ILE A 355 -32.35 30.39 -5.00
CA ILE A 355 -32.68 30.29 -3.58
C ILE A 355 -31.55 29.57 -2.85
N VAL A 356 -31.16 30.10 -1.70
CA VAL A 356 -30.10 29.55 -0.86
C VAL A 356 -30.65 29.31 0.54
N ILE A 357 -30.55 28.08 1.02
CA ILE A 357 -30.96 27.69 2.36
C ILE A 357 -29.75 27.25 3.18
N LYS A 358 -29.82 27.46 4.49
CA LYS A 358 -28.85 26.99 5.46
C LYS A 358 -29.48 25.98 6.38
N VAL A 359 -28.81 24.86 6.57
CA VAL A 359 -29.31 23.70 7.29
C VAL A 359 -28.26 23.28 8.31
N SER A 360 -28.67 23.14 9.56
CA SER A 360 -27.86 22.57 10.63
C SER A 360 -28.21 21.10 10.87
N PRO A 361 -27.24 20.25 11.26
CA PRO A 361 -27.54 18.90 11.72
C PRO A 361 -28.47 18.93 12.94
N ILE A 362 -29.27 17.88 13.11
CA ILE A 362 -30.07 17.72 14.32
C ILE A 362 -29.17 17.61 15.57
N LYS A 363 -29.72 17.93 16.74
CA LYS A 363 -28.99 17.94 18.01
C LYS A 363 -28.32 16.59 18.32
N LYS A 364 -29.05 15.47 18.17
CA LYS A 364 -28.52 14.11 18.39
C LYS A 364 -27.31 13.80 17.52
N ALA A 365 -27.38 14.12 16.22
CA ALA A 365 -26.27 13.96 15.29
C ALA A 365 -25.05 14.79 15.69
N THR A 366 -25.28 16.05 16.11
CA THR A 366 -24.20 16.95 16.56
C THR A 366 -23.51 16.41 17.81
N GLU A 367 -24.27 15.90 18.78
CA GLU A 367 -23.76 15.30 20.02
C GLU A 367 -22.99 14.02 19.75
N ALA A 368 -23.50 13.14 18.87
CA ALA A 368 -22.82 11.92 18.46
C ALA A 368 -21.49 12.19 17.74
N ILE A 369 -21.47 13.12 16.77
CA ILE A 369 -20.25 13.51 16.06
C ILE A 369 -19.24 14.15 17.01
N LYS A 370 -19.70 15.00 17.94
CA LYS A 370 -18.83 15.58 18.97
C LYS A 370 -18.19 14.50 19.83
N LEU A 371 -18.96 13.51 20.29
CA LEU A 371 -18.43 12.40 21.08
C LEU A 371 -17.37 11.60 20.31
N ILE A 372 -17.62 11.28 19.03
CA ILE A 372 -16.63 10.62 18.16
C ILE A 372 -15.33 11.44 18.07
N ARG A 373 -15.43 12.76 17.89
CA ARG A 373 -14.26 13.64 17.86
C ARG A 373 -13.55 13.77 19.20
N ASP A 374 -14.27 13.70 20.31
CA ASP A 374 -13.66 13.68 21.64
C ASP A 374 -12.87 12.38 21.85
N TYR A 375 -13.32 11.24 21.29
CA TYR A 375 -12.50 10.02 21.21
C TYR A 375 -11.25 10.22 20.33
N LEU A 376 -11.41 10.72 19.10
CA LEU A 376 -10.31 10.92 18.15
C LEU A 376 -9.25 11.90 18.65
N SER A 377 -9.66 12.94 19.37
CA SER A 377 -8.75 13.94 19.94
C SER A 377 -8.16 13.54 21.29
N GLY A 378 -8.57 12.41 21.86
CA GLY A 378 -8.13 11.97 23.18
C GLY A 378 -8.58 12.85 24.34
N LYS A 379 -9.55 13.76 24.12
CA LYS A 379 -10.24 14.51 25.19
C LYS A 379 -11.12 13.60 26.04
N ASN A 380 -11.59 12.51 25.45
CA ASN A 380 -12.27 11.45 26.16
C ASN A 380 -11.28 10.29 26.43
N ASP A 381 -11.00 10.04 27.70
CA ASP A 381 -10.04 9.01 28.11
C ASP A 381 -10.60 7.58 28.07
N PHE A 382 -11.80 7.35 27.52
CA PHE A 382 -12.43 6.02 27.43
C PHE A 382 -11.50 4.99 26.76
N ILE A 383 -10.82 5.37 25.68
CA ILE A 383 -9.89 4.47 24.97
C ILE A 383 -8.66 4.17 25.83
N LYS A 384 -8.04 5.19 26.41
CA LYS A 384 -6.86 5.02 27.27
C LYS A 384 -7.19 4.22 28.54
N THR A 385 -8.41 4.38 29.07
CA THR A 385 -8.86 3.78 30.33
C THR A 385 -9.37 2.37 30.16
N TYR A 386 -10.14 2.08 29.12
CA TYR A 386 -10.78 0.77 28.95
C TYR A 386 -10.12 -0.04 27.84
N PHE A 387 -10.02 0.52 26.63
CA PHE A 387 -9.55 -0.25 25.47
C PHE A 387 -8.08 -0.65 25.60
N VAL A 388 -7.21 0.33 25.92
CA VAL A 388 -5.77 0.08 26.13
C VAL A 388 -5.55 -0.91 27.28
N ASN A 389 -6.33 -0.82 28.36
CA ASN A 389 -6.20 -1.73 29.50
C ASN A 389 -6.64 -3.16 29.16
N ALA A 390 -7.73 -3.34 28.40
CA ALA A 390 -8.14 -4.65 27.90
C ALA A 390 -7.08 -5.27 26.97
N LEU A 391 -6.53 -4.47 26.04
CA LEU A 391 -5.46 -4.91 25.13
C LEU A 391 -4.16 -5.28 25.87
N LYS A 392 -3.79 -4.55 26.93
CA LYS A 392 -2.61 -4.89 27.76
C LYS A 392 -2.74 -6.22 28.49
N GLN A 393 -3.97 -6.59 28.88
CA GLN A 393 -4.27 -7.85 29.55
C GLN A 393 -4.49 -9.01 28.56
N SER A 394 -4.54 -8.73 27.26
CA SER A 394 -4.79 -9.71 26.21
C SER A 394 -3.52 -10.47 25.82
N THR A 395 -3.65 -11.76 25.48
CA THR A 395 -2.55 -12.59 24.97
C THR A 395 -2.32 -12.34 23.48
N LEU A 396 -1.23 -12.89 22.91
CA LEU A 396 -0.99 -12.75 21.46
C LEU A 396 -2.00 -13.56 20.62
N GLN A 397 -2.60 -14.60 21.18
CA GLN A 397 -3.74 -15.28 20.55
C GLN A 397 -4.97 -14.37 20.42
N THR A 398 -5.25 -13.54 21.43
CA THR A 398 -6.32 -12.53 21.34
C THR A 398 -6.06 -11.56 20.19
N PHE A 399 -4.82 -11.12 19.96
CA PHE A 399 -4.47 -10.28 18.82
C PHE A 399 -4.63 -11.01 17.47
N ASN A 400 -4.28 -12.30 17.38
CA ASN A 400 -4.55 -13.12 16.20
C ASN A 400 -6.05 -13.12 15.85
N ILE A 401 -6.92 -13.36 16.85
CA ILE A 401 -8.37 -13.39 16.65
C ILE A 401 -8.93 -12.00 16.29
N LEU A 402 -8.47 -10.96 16.98
CA LEU A 402 -8.94 -9.59 16.77
C LEU A 402 -8.55 -9.04 15.39
N LEU A 403 -7.32 -9.29 14.95
CA LEU A 403 -6.78 -8.70 13.72
C LEU A 403 -6.98 -9.59 12.50
N PHE A 404 -6.88 -10.92 12.61
CA PHE A 404 -6.74 -11.81 11.46
C PHE A 404 -7.88 -12.84 11.38
N ARG A 405 -7.56 -14.15 11.40
CA ARG A 405 -8.43 -15.30 11.10
C ARG A 405 -8.96 -15.28 9.67
N CYS A 406 -8.58 -16.28 8.89
CA CYS A 406 -9.28 -16.55 7.63
C CYS A 406 -10.66 -17.16 7.90
N ALA A 407 -11.51 -17.23 6.87
CA ALA A 407 -12.87 -17.75 7.00
C ALA A 407 -12.92 -19.18 7.56
N ALA A 408 -12.00 -20.06 7.13
CA ALA A 408 -11.97 -21.46 7.60
C ALA A 408 -11.60 -21.56 9.08
N GLU A 409 -10.59 -20.78 9.52
CA GLU A 409 -10.18 -20.72 10.92
C GLU A 409 -11.31 -20.23 11.82
N ASP A 410 -12.03 -19.19 11.39
CA ASP A 410 -13.13 -18.61 12.15
C ASP A 410 -14.34 -19.56 12.20
N GLU A 411 -14.63 -20.27 11.11
CA GLU A 411 -15.73 -21.24 11.04
C GLU A 411 -15.48 -22.40 12.02
N ASP A 412 -14.27 -22.96 12.04
CA ASP A 412 -13.92 -24.10 12.89
C ASP A 412 -13.97 -23.78 14.38
N ASP A 413 -13.57 -22.57 14.77
CA ASP A 413 -13.59 -22.19 16.17
C ASP A 413 -14.96 -21.67 16.62
N PHE A 414 -15.69 -20.97 15.75
CA PHE A 414 -16.76 -20.04 16.12
C PHE A 414 -18.07 -20.21 15.36
N GLY A 415 -18.09 -21.02 14.29
CA GLY A 415 -19.22 -21.14 13.36
C GLY A 415 -19.57 -19.80 12.70
N SER A 416 -18.57 -18.94 12.49
CA SER A 416 -18.70 -17.66 11.78
C SER A 416 -17.73 -17.61 10.61
N SER A 417 -18.12 -16.92 9.55
CA SER A 417 -17.30 -16.73 8.37
C SER A 417 -16.91 -15.26 8.17
N SER A 418 -16.12 -15.00 7.14
CA SER A 418 -15.71 -13.65 6.75
C SER A 418 -16.89 -12.84 6.22
N TYR A 419 -16.90 -11.53 6.48
CA TYR A 419 -17.98 -10.65 6.03
C TYR A 419 -18.01 -10.54 4.50
N ASN A 420 -19.18 -10.76 3.91
CA ASN A 420 -19.42 -10.50 2.49
C ASN A 420 -19.94 -9.08 2.29
N ILE A 421 -19.17 -8.24 1.60
CA ILE A 421 -19.63 -6.90 1.21
C ILE A 421 -20.53 -7.07 -0.04
N PRO A 422 -21.80 -6.64 0.01
CA PRO A 422 -22.72 -6.81 -1.11
C PRO A 422 -22.18 -6.22 -2.42
N HIS A 423 -22.41 -6.93 -3.53
CA HIS A 423 -21.98 -6.54 -4.88
C HIS A 423 -20.46 -6.36 -5.08
N TRP A 424 -19.64 -6.98 -4.23
CA TRP A 424 -18.19 -6.87 -4.33
C TRP A 424 -17.46 -8.18 -4.01
N LYS A 425 -16.94 -8.36 -2.79
CA LYS A 425 -16.24 -9.58 -2.36
C LYS A 425 -16.42 -9.88 -0.88
N THR A 426 -16.08 -11.10 -0.51
CA THR A 426 -15.84 -11.50 0.88
C THR A 426 -14.43 -11.08 1.31
N LEU A 427 -14.28 -10.59 2.54
CA LEU A 427 -12.97 -10.13 3.05
C LEU A 427 -12.00 -11.30 3.23
N ASP A 428 -10.70 -11.05 3.06
CA ASP A 428 -9.67 -12.10 3.15
C ASP A 428 -9.45 -12.56 4.62
N TYR A 429 -9.66 -11.64 5.57
CA TYR A 429 -9.69 -11.92 7.01
C TYR A 429 -11.03 -11.50 7.62
N CYS A 430 -11.44 -12.23 8.67
CA CYS A 430 -12.62 -11.92 9.49
C CYS A 430 -12.36 -10.78 10.50
N GLY A 431 -11.11 -10.62 10.93
CA GLY A 431 -10.66 -9.59 11.87
C GLY A 431 -10.42 -8.23 11.23
N LEU A 432 -9.97 -7.27 12.04
CA LEU A 432 -9.80 -5.87 11.61
C LEU A 432 -8.84 -5.71 10.42
N GLN A 433 -7.79 -6.53 10.31
CA GLN A 433 -6.85 -6.45 9.19
C GLN A 433 -7.54 -6.65 7.83
N GLY A 434 -8.65 -7.39 7.78
CA GLY A 434 -9.39 -7.64 6.54
C GLY A 434 -10.00 -6.40 5.90
N LEU A 435 -10.22 -5.33 6.67
CA LEU A 435 -10.79 -4.07 6.18
C LEU A 435 -9.73 -3.01 5.84
N LEU A 436 -8.63 -2.99 6.58
CA LEU A 436 -7.68 -1.87 6.55
C LEU A 436 -7.09 -1.57 5.16
N PRO A 437 -6.61 -2.57 4.36
CA PRO A 437 -6.06 -2.30 3.04
C PRO A 437 -7.04 -1.54 2.13
N TYR A 438 -8.32 -1.91 2.21
CA TYR A 438 -9.38 -1.29 1.41
C TYR A 438 -9.73 0.10 1.91
N LEU A 439 -9.85 0.29 3.23
CA LEU A 439 -10.10 1.61 3.82
C LEU A 439 -8.96 2.60 3.52
N ASN A 440 -7.71 2.13 3.51
CA ASN A 440 -6.56 2.94 3.12
C ASN A 440 -6.65 3.40 1.66
N ASN A 441 -7.00 2.50 0.73
CA ASN A 441 -7.17 2.84 -0.68
C ASN A 441 -8.34 3.83 -0.88
N ILE A 442 -9.49 3.56 -0.25
CA ILE A 442 -10.64 4.48 -0.28
C ILE A 442 -10.25 5.86 0.27
N ARG A 443 -9.46 5.94 1.35
CA ARG A 443 -8.98 7.21 1.90
C ARG A 443 -8.02 7.92 0.94
N PHE A 444 -7.15 7.15 0.29
CA PHE A 444 -6.13 7.66 -0.61
C PHE A 444 -6.75 8.27 -1.87
N ASP A 445 -7.68 7.54 -2.49
CA ASP A 445 -8.37 7.96 -3.72
C ASP A 445 -9.64 8.78 -3.43
N ASN A 446 -10.06 8.85 -2.17
CA ASN A 446 -11.34 9.40 -1.75
C ASN A 446 -12.54 8.77 -2.49
N ASP A 447 -12.46 7.46 -2.74
CA ASP A 447 -13.46 6.67 -3.48
C ASP A 447 -14.71 6.39 -2.63
N LEU A 448 -15.55 7.40 -2.47
CA LEU A 448 -16.84 7.27 -1.79
C LEU A 448 -17.85 6.42 -2.58
N GLY A 449 -17.53 6.03 -3.83
CA GLY A 449 -18.33 5.12 -4.65
C GLY A 449 -18.10 3.64 -4.28
N HIS A 450 -17.08 3.35 -3.47
CA HIS A 450 -16.73 1.99 -3.11
C HIS A 450 -17.89 1.24 -2.41
N PRO A 451 -18.12 -0.06 -2.70
CA PRO A 451 -19.18 -0.86 -2.09
C PRO A 451 -19.18 -0.90 -0.54
N ILE A 452 -18.01 -0.80 0.09
CA ILE A 452 -17.89 -0.65 1.57
C ILE A 452 -18.59 0.64 2.04
N CYS A 453 -18.37 1.76 1.34
CA CYS A 453 -19.02 3.03 1.69
C CYS A 453 -20.53 2.93 1.50
N GLN A 454 -21.00 2.25 0.45
CA GLN A 454 -22.43 2.03 0.24
C GLN A 454 -23.05 1.17 1.35
N ASN A 455 -22.41 0.05 1.71
CA ASN A 455 -22.84 -0.81 2.81
C ASN A 455 -23.00 -0.03 4.14
N LEU A 456 -22.06 0.86 4.45
CA LEU A 456 -22.08 1.72 5.65
C LEU A 456 -23.14 2.84 5.60
N ARG A 457 -23.54 3.29 4.40
CA ARG A 457 -24.68 4.21 4.24
C ARG A 457 -25.98 3.47 4.53
N ASP A 458 -26.12 2.29 3.92
CA ASP A 458 -27.33 1.47 3.98
C ASP A 458 -27.59 0.94 5.41
N GLY A 459 -26.55 0.61 6.17
CA GLY A 459 -26.69 0.14 7.54
C GLY A 459 -25.36 -0.03 8.29
N LEU A 460 -25.46 -0.41 9.56
CA LEU A 460 -24.30 -0.62 10.44
C LEU A 460 -23.97 -2.11 10.65
N TRP A 461 -24.39 -2.97 9.71
CA TRP A 461 -24.19 -4.42 9.78
C TRP A 461 -22.71 -4.82 9.89
N LEU A 462 -21.81 -4.04 9.28
CA LEU A 462 -20.38 -4.26 9.41
C LEU A 462 -19.87 -4.00 10.84
N CYS A 463 -20.42 -2.99 11.53
CA CYS A 463 -20.14 -2.75 12.96
C CYS A 463 -20.66 -3.91 13.82
N ASP A 464 -21.89 -4.36 13.54
CA ASP A 464 -22.53 -5.46 14.24
C ASP A 464 -21.75 -6.77 14.05
N TYR A 465 -21.26 -7.03 12.83
CA TYR A 465 -20.40 -8.17 12.53
C TYR A 465 -19.13 -8.18 13.39
N ILE A 466 -18.40 -7.06 13.44
CA ILE A 466 -17.16 -6.94 14.24
C ILE A 466 -17.45 -7.27 15.72
N TYR A 467 -18.55 -6.75 16.27
CA TYR A 467 -18.96 -6.98 17.65
C TYR A 467 -19.40 -8.43 17.90
N HIS A 468 -20.32 -8.96 17.09
CA HIS A 468 -20.92 -10.28 17.29
C HIS A 468 -19.91 -11.40 17.10
N ARG A 469 -18.96 -11.23 16.18
CA ARG A 469 -17.86 -12.16 15.99
C ARG A 469 -17.04 -12.30 17.27
N LEU A 470 -16.59 -11.20 17.87
CA LEU A 470 -15.69 -11.26 19.04
C LEU A 470 -16.39 -11.70 20.36
N SER A 471 -17.71 -11.57 20.45
CA SER A 471 -18.47 -11.78 21.69
C SER A 471 -18.68 -13.24 22.12
N LYS A 472 -18.29 -14.21 21.30
CA LYS A 472 -18.69 -15.62 21.43
C LYS A 472 -17.67 -16.53 22.13
N HIS A 473 -16.53 -16.01 22.60
CA HIS A 473 -15.32 -16.86 22.79
C HIS A 473 -14.76 -16.92 24.19
N ASN A 474 -14.25 -15.81 24.69
CA ASN A 474 -13.68 -15.74 26.02
C ASN A 474 -13.98 -14.37 26.66
N PRO A 475 -13.95 -14.28 28.00
CA PRO A 475 -14.33 -13.05 28.70
C PRO A 475 -13.56 -11.81 28.24
N MET A 476 -12.28 -11.96 27.87
CA MET A 476 -11.44 -10.85 27.40
C MET A 476 -11.88 -10.33 26.03
N LEU A 477 -12.12 -11.21 25.06
CA LEU A 477 -12.63 -10.85 23.74
C LEU A 477 -14.03 -10.24 23.83
N THR A 478 -14.90 -10.77 24.70
CA THR A 478 -16.22 -10.20 24.95
C THR A 478 -16.14 -8.78 25.52
N GLU A 479 -15.17 -8.51 26.41
CA GLU A 479 -14.94 -7.16 26.93
C GLU A 479 -14.42 -6.22 25.84
N ILE A 480 -13.46 -6.66 25.02
CA ILE A 480 -13.00 -5.91 23.84
C ILE A 480 -14.16 -5.61 22.88
N ALA A 481 -15.00 -6.61 22.59
CA ALA A 481 -16.16 -6.48 21.73
C ALA A 481 -17.14 -5.44 22.28
N ARG A 482 -17.41 -5.47 23.59
CA ARG A 482 -18.27 -4.51 24.28
C ARG A 482 -17.73 -3.08 24.15
N ILE A 483 -16.42 -2.89 24.30
CA ILE A 483 -15.75 -1.59 24.16
C ILE A 483 -15.85 -1.09 22.71
N ILE A 484 -15.55 -1.93 21.72
CA ILE A 484 -15.68 -1.58 20.29
C ILE A 484 -17.12 -1.22 19.94
N ARG A 485 -18.10 -1.98 20.46
CA ARG A 485 -19.53 -1.66 20.27
C ARG A 485 -19.85 -0.27 20.81
N ILE A 486 -19.39 0.06 22.02
CA ILE A 486 -19.60 1.39 22.62
C ILE A 486 -19.01 2.50 21.75
N LEU A 487 -17.82 2.29 21.17
CA LEU A 487 -17.20 3.26 20.27
C LEU A 487 -18.02 3.48 19.00
N PHE A 488 -18.68 2.44 18.47
CA PHE A 488 -19.53 2.54 17.29
C PHE A 488 -20.97 3.00 17.55
N LEU A 489 -21.48 2.92 18.79
CA LEU A 489 -22.86 3.34 19.13
C LEU A 489 -23.25 4.73 18.59
N PRO A 490 -22.40 5.78 18.65
CA PRO A 490 -22.76 7.09 18.13
C PRO A 490 -23.06 7.11 16.63
N LEU A 491 -22.59 6.13 15.84
CA LEU A 491 -22.83 6.07 14.39
C LEU A 491 -24.31 5.91 14.02
N HIS A 492 -25.16 5.40 14.91
CA HIS A 492 -26.61 5.31 14.68
C HIS A 492 -27.25 6.69 14.49
N GLU A 493 -26.73 7.70 15.20
CA GLU A 493 -27.21 9.09 15.15
C GLU A 493 -26.44 9.93 14.11
N VAL A 494 -25.37 9.39 13.51
CA VAL A 494 -24.64 10.05 12.43
C VAL A 494 -25.46 9.92 11.12
N PRO A 495 -25.66 11.04 10.38
CA PRO A 495 -26.32 11.03 9.08
C PRO A 495 -25.68 10.01 8.12
N PHE A 496 -26.52 9.30 7.35
CA PHE A 496 -26.07 8.17 6.53
C PHE A 496 -24.96 8.56 5.55
N ASP A 497 -25.01 9.75 4.96
CA ASP A 497 -24.02 10.33 4.04
C ASP A 497 -22.64 10.56 4.69
N LEU A 498 -22.58 10.64 6.02
CA LEU A 498 -21.35 10.84 6.81
C LEU A 498 -20.87 9.58 7.53
N ARG A 499 -21.67 8.50 7.57
CA ARG A 499 -21.31 7.25 8.25
C ARG A 499 -20.00 6.65 7.76
N PRO A 500 -19.71 6.55 6.44
CA PRO A 500 -18.45 5.99 5.97
C PRO A 500 -17.21 6.70 6.53
N CYS A 501 -17.22 8.04 6.51
CA CYS A 501 -16.15 8.88 7.03
C CYS A 501 -15.91 8.65 8.54
N TYR A 502 -16.98 8.62 9.34
CA TYR A 502 -16.86 8.48 10.79
C TYR A 502 -16.61 7.05 11.26
N PHE A 503 -17.16 6.06 10.55
CA PHE A 503 -16.81 4.67 10.74
C PHE A 503 -15.30 4.48 10.53
N GLU A 504 -14.76 4.98 9.43
CA GLU A 504 -13.35 4.79 9.11
C GLU A 504 -12.42 5.48 10.10
N ALA A 505 -12.79 6.67 10.59
CA ALA A 505 -12.03 7.38 11.61
C ALA A 505 -11.98 6.60 12.93
N LEU A 506 -13.12 6.09 13.40
CA LEU A 506 -13.20 5.25 14.60
C LEU A 506 -12.47 3.91 14.41
N PHE A 507 -12.66 3.27 13.25
CA PHE A 507 -12.02 2.01 12.90
C PHE A 507 -10.49 2.17 12.91
N SER A 508 -9.98 3.23 12.30
CA SER A 508 -8.55 3.53 12.26
C SER A 508 -8.00 3.78 13.67
N LEU A 509 -8.73 4.49 14.52
CA LEU A 509 -8.36 4.68 15.92
C LEU A 509 -8.30 3.35 16.70
N ILE A 510 -9.28 2.46 16.51
CA ILE A 510 -9.31 1.13 17.12
C ILE A 510 -8.13 0.29 16.61
N TYR A 511 -7.91 0.26 15.30
CA TYR A 511 -6.84 -0.51 14.67
C TYR A 511 -5.46 -0.01 15.11
N GLU A 512 -5.20 1.30 15.03
CA GLU A 512 -3.90 1.90 15.39
C GLU A 512 -3.60 1.71 16.88
N THR A 513 -4.60 1.84 17.76
CA THR A 513 -4.45 1.54 19.19
C THR A 513 -4.14 0.05 19.41
N THR A 514 -4.80 -0.84 18.68
CA THR A 514 -4.54 -2.29 18.73
C THR A 514 -3.11 -2.61 18.29
N LEU A 515 -2.67 -2.02 17.18
CA LEU A 515 -1.33 -2.21 16.65
C LEU A 515 -0.26 -1.68 17.61
N GLU A 516 -0.48 -0.51 18.23
CA GLU A 516 0.44 0.05 19.21
C GLU A 516 0.62 -0.87 20.42
N GLN A 517 -0.48 -1.42 20.97
CA GLN A 517 -0.38 -2.35 22.09
C GLN A 517 0.23 -3.70 21.67
N LEU A 518 -0.06 -4.18 20.46
CA LEU A 518 0.58 -5.37 19.91
C LEU A 518 2.10 -5.19 19.83
N MET A 519 2.58 -4.08 19.25
CA MET A 519 4.02 -3.80 19.12
C MET A 519 4.72 -3.71 20.49
N LYS A 520 4.02 -3.21 21.52
CA LYS A 520 4.52 -3.21 22.91
C LYS A 520 4.55 -4.61 23.54
N LYS A 521 3.66 -5.52 23.14
CA LYS A 521 3.61 -6.91 23.62
C LYS A 521 4.63 -7.80 22.91
N LEU A 522 4.93 -7.52 21.65
CA LEU A 522 6.07 -8.11 20.93
C LEU A 522 7.39 -7.57 21.51
N SER A 523 8.53 -8.17 21.15
CA SER A 523 9.83 -7.80 21.73
C SER A 523 10.15 -6.29 21.59
N ARG A 524 10.84 -5.71 22.59
CA ARG A 524 11.08 -4.25 22.72
C ARG A 524 11.52 -3.51 21.44
N PRO A 525 12.36 -4.07 20.55
CA PRO A 525 12.80 -3.37 19.35
C PRO A 525 11.67 -2.96 18.37
N PHE A 526 10.51 -3.61 18.37
CA PHE A 526 9.48 -3.34 17.36
C PHE A 526 8.81 -1.98 17.50
N VAL A 527 8.66 -1.48 18.73
CA VAL A 527 8.06 -0.16 18.98
C VAL A 527 8.83 0.96 18.28
N THR A 528 10.16 0.82 18.17
CA THR A 528 11.05 1.81 17.53
C THR A 528 11.55 1.38 16.15
N ALA A 529 11.11 0.22 15.65
CA ALA A 529 11.48 -0.29 14.34
C ALA A 529 10.83 0.52 13.20
N SER A 530 11.35 0.36 11.99
CA SER A 530 10.73 0.93 10.80
C SER A 530 9.36 0.29 10.54
N ILE A 531 8.47 1.01 9.84
CA ILE A 531 7.13 0.52 9.48
C ILE A 531 7.22 -0.81 8.74
N TYR A 532 8.21 -0.99 7.86
CA TYR A 532 8.48 -2.27 7.18
C TYR A 532 8.64 -3.44 8.16
N VAL A 533 9.47 -3.27 9.19
CA VAL A 533 9.71 -4.32 10.19
C VAL A 533 8.51 -4.53 11.09
N GLN A 534 7.79 -3.46 11.44
CA GLN A 534 6.52 -3.57 12.16
C GLN A 534 5.48 -4.33 11.35
N SER A 535 5.39 -4.12 10.03
CA SER A 535 4.49 -4.87 9.15
C SER A 535 4.85 -6.35 9.07
N LEU A 536 6.15 -6.70 9.03
CA LEU A 536 6.59 -8.10 9.11
C LEU A 536 6.21 -8.75 10.45
N ALA A 537 6.44 -8.02 11.56
CA ALA A 537 6.09 -8.49 12.89
C ALA A 537 4.57 -8.67 13.07
N LEU A 538 3.77 -7.73 12.56
CA LEU A 538 2.32 -7.82 12.49
C LEU A 538 1.90 -9.08 11.70
N SER A 539 2.52 -9.31 10.54
CA SER A 539 2.23 -10.48 9.70
C SER A 539 2.46 -11.81 10.43
N SER A 540 3.51 -11.90 11.26
CA SER A 540 3.80 -13.11 12.05
C SER A 540 2.67 -13.51 13.00
N VAL A 541 1.84 -12.56 13.44
CA VAL A 541 0.71 -12.80 14.34
C VAL A 541 -0.42 -13.54 13.63
N ALA A 542 -0.56 -13.41 12.30
CA ALA A 542 -1.59 -14.08 11.52
C ALA A 542 -1.45 -15.61 11.57
N PHE A 543 -0.21 -16.13 11.60
CA PHE A 543 0.06 -17.57 11.50
C PHE A 543 -0.04 -18.33 12.82
N LEU A 544 0.14 -17.63 13.95
CA LEU A 544 0.32 -18.24 15.27
C LEU A 544 -0.88 -17.96 16.18
N GLY A 545 -1.74 -18.97 16.30
CA GLY A 545 -2.94 -18.97 17.12
C GLY A 545 -3.47 -20.39 17.33
N ALA A 546 -4.35 -20.60 18.29
CA ALA A 546 -5.05 -21.88 18.46
C ALA A 546 -6.18 -22.02 17.43
N VAL A 547 -6.38 -23.24 16.94
CA VAL A 547 -7.54 -23.66 16.15
C VAL A 547 -7.98 -25.02 16.68
N LYS A 548 -9.24 -25.18 17.06
CA LYS A 548 -9.77 -26.33 17.80
C LYS A 548 -9.53 -27.68 17.10
N ASN A 549 -9.64 -27.70 15.77
CA ASN A 549 -9.47 -28.91 14.96
C ASN A 549 -8.01 -29.12 14.48
N SER A 550 -7.07 -28.24 14.85
CA SER A 550 -5.68 -28.28 14.38
C SER A 550 -4.71 -28.33 15.55
N LYS A 551 -4.90 -29.32 16.40
CA LYS A 551 -4.16 -29.45 17.66
C LYS A 551 -2.69 -29.79 17.42
N LEU A 552 -1.84 -29.28 18.31
CA LEU A 552 -0.50 -29.80 18.49
C LEU A 552 -0.54 -31.20 19.14
N ALA A 553 0.56 -31.94 19.02
CA ALA A 553 0.76 -33.18 19.77
C ALA A 553 0.81 -32.93 21.28
N LEU A 554 0.55 -33.98 22.06
CA LEU A 554 0.40 -33.90 23.52
C LEU A 554 1.63 -33.27 24.20
N LEU A 555 1.37 -32.35 25.11
CA LEU A 555 2.37 -31.79 26.02
C LEU A 555 2.30 -32.52 27.38
N PRO A 556 3.38 -32.53 28.18
CA PRO A 556 3.39 -33.19 29.49
C PRO A 556 2.30 -32.71 30.44
N ASP A 557 1.87 -33.58 31.36
CA ASP A 557 0.86 -33.22 32.37
C ASP A 557 1.38 -32.11 33.30
N GLY A 558 0.50 -31.15 33.61
CA GLY A 558 0.86 -29.98 34.43
C GLY A 558 1.76 -28.95 33.72
N TYR A 559 2.04 -29.13 32.43
CA TYR A 559 2.75 -28.15 31.62
C TYR A 559 1.96 -26.83 31.53
N LYS A 560 2.59 -25.72 31.91
CA LYS A 560 1.96 -24.40 31.89
C LYS A 560 2.01 -23.80 30.48
N ILE A 561 0.82 -23.51 29.95
CA ILE A 561 0.59 -22.72 28.72
C ILE A 561 0.04 -21.34 29.08
N GLU A 562 0.20 -20.35 28.18
CA GLU A 562 -0.28 -18.96 28.37
C GLU A 562 -1.80 -18.85 28.24
N ASP A 563 -2.39 -19.63 27.33
CA ASP A 563 -3.82 -19.65 26.98
C ASP A 563 -4.40 -21.07 27.15
N ASP A 564 -5.73 -21.25 27.06
CA ASP A 564 -6.42 -22.54 27.24
C ASP A 564 -5.93 -23.64 26.28
N LEU A 565 -5.48 -23.25 25.08
CA LEU A 565 -4.87 -24.14 24.09
C LEU A 565 -3.56 -23.53 23.59
N PRO A 566 -2.50 -24.34 23.40
CA PRO A 566 -1.25 -23.84 22.85
C PRO A 566 -1.45 -23.36 21.40
N SER A 567 -0.76 -22.29 21.03
CA SER A 567 -0.76 -21.80 19.65
C SER A 567 -0.11 -22.83 18.72
N SER A 568 -0.77 -23.14 17.62
CA SER A 568 -0.14 -23.80 16.47
C SER A 568 0.26 -22.77 15.41
N LEU A 569 1.28 -23.12 14.62
CA LEU A 569 1.75 -22.30 13.51
C LEU A 569 1.16 -22.84 12.21
N SER A 570 0.32 -22.03 11.54
CA SER A 570 -0.13 -22.29 10.18
C SER A 570 1.02 -22.10 9.20
N ALA A 571 1.24 -23.05 8.29
CA ALA A 571 2.21 -22.88 7.21
C ALA A 571 1.88 -21.67 6.32
N GLY A 572 0.57 -21.46 6.09
CA GLY A 572 0.07 -20.52 5.11
C GLY A 572 -1.43 -20.27 5.14
N LEU A 573 -1.83 -19.05 4.81
CA LEU A 573 -3.24 -18.66 4.71
C LEU A 573 -3.63 -18.40 3.24
N PRO A 574 -4.83 -18.84 2.80
CA PRO A 574 -5.83 -19.58 3.58
C PRO A 574 -5.69 -21.12 3.50
N HIS A 575 -4.83 -21.67 2.63
CA HIS A 575 -4.86 -23.10 2.29
C HIS A 575 -4.41 -24.04 3.42
N PHE A 576 -3.49 -23.60 4.28
CA PHE A 576 -2.87 -24.40 5.33
C PHE A 576 -3.24 -23.87 6.72
N SER A 577 -4.52 -23.58 6.92
CA SER A 577 -5.00 -22.87 8.10
C SER A 577 -5.72 -23.76 9.11
N THR A 578 -6.32 -24.88 8.70
CA THR A 578 -7.15 -25.72 9.57
C THR A 578 -6.98 -27.23 9.35
N GLY A 579 -7.61 -28.02 10.22
CA GLY A 579 -7.54 -29.47 10.25
C GLY A 579 -6.11 -30.01 10.29
N PHE A 580 -5.91 -31.14 9.61
CA PHE A 580 -4.59 -31.74 9.48
C PHE A 580 -3.63 -30.88 8.65
N TRP A 581 -4.14 -30.06 7.72
CA TRP A 581 -3.34 -29.21 6.82
C TRP A 581 -2.65 -28.01 7.48
N ARG A 582 -2.92 -27.71 8.76
CA ARG A 582 -2.32 -26.55 9.43
C ARG A 582 -0.87 -26.76 9.83
N ASN A 583 -0.58 -27.91 10.44
CA ASN A 583 0.65 -28.15 11.18
C ASN A 583 1.65 -28.96 10.37
N TRP A 584 2.59 -28.25 9.75
CA TRP A 584 3.69 -28.83 9.00
C TRP A 584 5.02 -28.66 9.75
N GLY A 585 5.70 -29.75 10.09
CA GLY A 585 6.93 -29.74 10.88
C GLY A 585 8.04 -28.96 10.19
N ARG A 586 8.20 -29.15 8.87
CA ARG A 586 9.16 -28.40 8.06
C ARG A 586 8.92 -26.89 8.14
N ASP A 587 7.74 -26.44 7.74
CA ASP A 587 7.35 -25.02 7.73
C ASP A 587 7.45 -24.41 9.13
N THR A 588 7.01 -25.15 10.15
CA THR A 588 7.08 -24.73 11.55
C THR A 588 8.50 -24.40 11.95
N PHE A 589 9.46 -25.30 11.72
CA PHE A 589 10.82 -25.11 12.21
C PHE A 589 11.68 -24.20 11.33
N ILE A 590 11.30 -24.00 10.06
CA ILE A 590 11.86 -22.93 9.21
C ILE A 590 11.36 -21.55 9.68
N ALA A 591 10.07 -21.41 10.00
CA ALA A 591 9.46 -20.14 10.38
C ALA A 591 9.73 -19.74 11.84
N LEU A 592 9.93 -20.71 12.75
CA LEU A 592 10.01 -20.50 14.21
C LEU A 592 11.06 -19.45 14.63
N PRO A 593 12.30 -19.42 14.09
CA PRO A 593 13.28 -18.40 14.48
C PRO A 593 12.78 -16.97 14.27
N GLY A 594 12.11 -16.70 13.14
CA GLY A 594 11.52 -15.40 12.83
C GLY A 594 10.20 -15.15 13.54
N CYS A 595 9.21 -16.01 13.30
CA CYS A 595 7.84 -15.79 13.76
C CYS A 595 7.70 -15.90 15.29
N CYS A 596 8.63 -16.59 15.98
CA CYS A 596 8.59 -16.74 17.43
C CYS A 596 9.79 -16.09 18.15
N LEU A 597 11.04 -16.39 17.76
CA LEU A 597 12.20 -15.94 18.54
C LEU A 597 12.56 -14.48 18.29
N VAL A 598 12.46 -13.99 17.05
CA VAL A 598 12.64 -12.56 16.73
C VAL A 598 11.55 -11.72 17.38
N THR A 599 10.31 -12.20 17.35
CA THR A 599 9.10 -11.54 17.88
C THR A 599 8.97 -11.60 19.40
N GLY A 600 9.74 -12.46 20.09
CA GLY A 600 9.71 -12.62 21.55
C GLY A 600 8.67 -13.61 22.07
N ARG A 601 8.05 -14.42 21.19
CA ARG A 601 7.08 -15.46 21.53
C ARG A 601 7.76 -16.76 21.99
N PHE A 602 8.60 -16.66 23.01
CA PHE A 602 9.43 -17.78 23.47
C PHE A 602 8.61 -18.96 23.99
N GLN A 603 7.48 -18.70 24.65
CA GLN A 603 6.59 -19.76 25.13
C GLN A 603 5.94 -20.54 23.98
N ASP A 604 5.47 -19.86 22.93
CA ASP A 604 4.94 -20.52 21.73
C ASP A 604 6.02 -21.37 21.04
N ALA A 605 7.24 -20.85 20.89
CA ALA A 605 8.37 -21.61 20.36
C ALA A 605 8.64 -22.88 21.17
N ARG A 606 8.63 -22.77 22.51
CA ARG A 606 8.84 -23.91 23.41
C ARG A 606 7.73 -24.96 23.27
N ASN A 607 6.46 -24.52 23.18
CA ASN A 607 5.33 -25.42 22.98
C ASN A 607 5.48 -26.22 21.67
N LEU A 608 5.84 -25.56 20.57
CA LEU A 608 6.07 -26.20 19.27
C LEU A 608 7.22 -27.22 19.34
N ILE A 609 8.37 -26.82 19.88
CA ILE A 609 9.55 -27.70 20.00
C ILE A 609 9.22 -28.97 20.78
N LEU A 610 8.59 -28.84 21.95
CA LEU A 610 8.32 -29.97 22.84
C LEU A 610 7.21 -30.87 22.30
N SER A 611 6.18 -30.28 21.69
CA SER A 611 5.07 -31.02 21.10
C SER A 611 5.53 -31.91 19.94
N TYR A 612 6.26 -31.35 18.98
CA TYR A 612 6.83 -32.15 17.88
C TYR A 612 7.88 -33.15 18.38
N GLY A 613 8.65 -32.80 19.42
CA GLY A 613 9.56 -33.73 20.10
C GLY A 613 8.85 -34.95 20.69
N GLY A 614 7.65 -34.76 21.25
CA GLY A 614 6.79 -35.85 21.72
C GLY A 614 6.31 -36.78 20.61
N ALA A 615 6.21 -36.26 19.38
CA ALA A 615 5.83 -37.00 18.18
C ALA A 615 7.04 -37.54 17.39
N ILE A 616 8.26 -37.61 17.95
CA ILE A 616 9.36 -38.28 17.24
C ILE A 616 9.08 -39.78 17.10
N ARG A 617 9.34 -40.30 15.90
CA ARG A 617 9.26 -41.72 15.54
C ARG A 617 10.23 -42.01 14.41
N HIS A 618 10.78 -43.22 14.35
CA HIS A 618 11.82 -43.57 13.38
C HIS A 618 13.11 -42.72 13.45
N GLY A 619 13.26 -41.87 14.48
CA GLY A 619 14.32 -40.84 14.53
C GLY A 619 13.99 -39.58 13.71
N LEU A 620 12.75 -39.44 13.23
CA LEU A 620 12.27 -38.33 12.41
C LEU A 620 11.21 -37.50 13.15
N ILE A 621 11.12 -36.24 12.75
CA ILE A 621 10.00 -35.34 13.07
C ILE A 621 8.97 -35.50 11.94
N PRO A 622 7.67 -35.61 12.25
CA PRO A 622 6.66 -35.74 11.22
C PRO A 622 6.56 -34.48 10.37
N ASN A 623 6.30 -34.63 9.07
CA ASN A 623 5.98 -33.49 8.22
C ASN A 623 4.57 -33.01 8.53
N LEU A 624 3.58 -33.89 8.39
CA LEU A 624 2.20 -33.60 8.80
C LEU A 624 2.02 -34.05 10.25
N LEU A 625 1.66 -33.14 11.17
CA LEU A 625 1.57 -33.49 12.59
C LEU A 625 0.24 -34.15 12.99
N ASP A 626 -0.89 -33.59 12.54
CA ASP A 626 -2.26 -34.00 12.88
C ASP A 626 -2.46 -34.44 14.36
N GLY A 627 -2.10 -33.55 15.30
CA GLY A 627 -2.20 -33.82 16.74
C GLY A 627 -1.29 -34.95 17.26
N GLY A 628 -0.37 -35.47 16.46
CA GLY A 628 0.50 -36.60 16.77
C GLY A 628 -0.12 -37.98 16.48
N TYR A 629 -1.46 -38.07 16.34
CA TYR A 629 -2.17 -39.32 16.05
C TYR A 629 -2.10 -39.69 14.57
N GLY A 630 -2.43 -38.73 13.68
CA GLY A 630 -2.40 -38.90 12.23
C GLY A 630 -1.06 -38.49 11.60
N ALA A 631 0.01 -38.47 12.39
CA ALA A 631 1.29 -37.93 11.98
C ALA A 631 1.92 -38.75 10.82
N ARG A 632 2.48 -38.05 9.82
CA ARG A 632 3.14 -38.65 8.64
C ARG A 632 4.64 -38.37 8.62
N TYR A 633 5.45 -39.41 8.41
CA TYR A 633 6.92 -39.38 8.53
C TYR A 633 7.60 -39.55 7.16
N ASN A 634 7.20 -38.73 6.20
CA ASN A 634 7.76 -38.71 4.84
C ASN A 634 8.84 -37.62 4.64
N ALA A 635 9.14 -36.81 5.66
CA ALA A 635 10.15 -35.75 5.61
C ALA A 635 11.45 -36.17 6.32
N ARG A 636 12.56 -36.15 5.59
CA ARG A 636 13.91 -36.36 6.14
C ARG A 636 14.55 -35.06 6.63
N ASP A 637 14.06 -33.93 6.16
CA ASP A 637 14.58 -32.60 6.46
C ASP A 637 13.98 -31.97 7.72
N ALA A 638 12.72 -32.26 8.04
CA ALA A 638 12.00 -31.69 9.18
C ALA A 638 12.74 -31.85 10.52
N VAL A 639 13.38 -33.01 10.77
CA VAL A 639 14.16 -33.26 11.99
C VAL A 639 15.39 -32.36 12.11
N TRP A 640 16.07 -32.06 11.00
CA TRP A 640 17.25 -31.20 10.99
C TRP A 640 16.86 -29.74 11.20
N PHE A 641 15.75 -29.29 10.61
CA PHE A 641 15.19 -27.97 10.92
C PHE A 641 14.73 -27.87 12.38
N TRP A 642 14.12 -28.91 12.95
CA TRP A 642 13.75 -28.96 14.37
C TRP A 642 14.97 -28.84 15.29
N LEU A 643 16.02 -29.63 15.05
CA LEU A 643 17.28 -29.56 15.80
C LEU A 643 17.91 -28.16 15.69
N TYR A 644 17.95 -27.59 14.48
CA TYR A 644 18.47 -26.24 14.27
C TYR A 644 17.62 -25.15 14.95
N ALA A 645 16.30 -25.30 14.95
CA ALA A 645 15.38 -24.41 15.67
C ALA A 645 15.62 -24.44 17.18
N ILE A 646 15.97 -25.61 17.75
CA ILE A 646 16.38 -25.73 19.16
C ILE A 646 17.71 -25.01 19.40
N VAL A 647 18.70 -25.15 18.51
CA VAL A 647 19.94 -24.37 18.58
C VAL A 647 19.63 -22.87 18.61
N LYS A 648 18.75 -22.39 17.72
CA LYS A 648 18.33 -20.98 17.70
C LYS A 648 17.59 -20.56 18.96
N TYR A 649 16.73 -21.43 19.50
CA TYR A 649 16.07 -21.18 20.78
C TYR A 649 17.09 -20.97 21.90
N ILE A 650 18.09 -21.85 22.00
CA ILE A 650 19.15 -21.77 23.03
C ILE A 650 19.97 -20.47 22.87
N GLU A 651 20.22 -20.04 21.64
CA GLU A 651 20.97 -18.81 21.35
C GLU A 651 20.20 -17.52 21.65
N MET A 652 18.89 -17.51 21.40
CA MET A 652 18.09 -16.27 21.38
C MET A 652 17.25 -16.06 22.64
N VAL A 653 16.89 -17.13 23.35
CA VAL A 653 16.05 -17.07 24.55
C VAL A 653 16.93 -16.88 25.78
N PRO A 654 16.62 -15.92 26.68
CA PRO A 654 17.31 -15.82 27.97
C PRO A 654 17.20 -17.15 28.74
N GLN A 655 18.35 -17.70 29.17
CA GLN A 655 18.42 -19.03 29.79
C GLN A 655 17.86 -20.16 28.90
N GLY A 656 17.90 -19.98 27.57
CA GLY A 656 17.31 -20.90 26.60
C GLY A 656 17.84 -22.33 26.69
N VAL A 657 19.07 -22.51 27.21
CA VAL A 657 19.69 -23.83 27.45
C VAL A 657 18.88 -24.73 28.39
N GLU A 658 18.04 -24.17 29.26
CA GLU A 658 17.17 -24.94 30.16
C GLU A 658 16.12 -25.78 29.43
N ILE A 659 15.82 -25.44 28.15
CA ILE A 659 14.89 -26.24 27.34
C ILE A 659 15.35 -27.70 27.20
N LEU A 660 16.67 -27.96 27.22
CA LEU A 660 17.24 -29.31 27.14
C LEU A 660 16.79 -30.23 28.29
N LYS A 661 16.50 -29.64 29.46
CA LYS A 661 15.98 -30.34 30.65
C LYS A 661 14.45 -30.31 30.73
N SER A 662 13.78 -29.75 29.74
CA SER A 662 12.32 -29.80 29.66
C SER A 662 11.89 -31.20 29.25
N LYS A 663 10.81 -31.66 29.86
CA LYS A 663 10.20 -32.95 29.51
C LYS A 663 9.40 -32.82 28.22
N VAL A 664 9.54 -33.79 27.34
CA VAL A 664 8.62 -34.08 26.23
C VAL A 664 7.80 -35.30 26.59
N LEU A 665 6.53 -35.33 26.19
CA LEU A 665 5.67 -36.50 26.38
C LEU A 665 5.74 -37.35 25.11
N ARG A 666 6.50 -38.44 25.14
CA ARG A 666 6.69 -39.34 24.00
C ARG A 666 5.40 -40.13 23.74
N ILE A 667 4.86 -39.91 22.55
CA ILE A 667 3.70 -40.62 22.00
C ILE A 667 4.13 -41.97 21.41
N PHE A 668 5.34 -42.00 20.85
CA PHE A 668 5.96 -43.20 20.29
C PHE A 668 7.32 -43.42 20.97
N ILE A 669 7.34 -44.30 21.98
CA ILE A 669 8.58 -44.73 22.64
C ILE A 669 9.30 -45.80 21.81
N HIS A 670 8.54 -46.61 21.08
CA HIS A 670 9.01 -47.53 20.06
C HIS A 670 8.27 -47.26 18.75
N ASP A 671 8.84 -47.70 17.63
CA ASP A 671 8.21 -47.49 16.32
C ASP A 671 6.85 -48.21 16.24
N ASP A 672 6.70 -49.37 16.85
CA ASP A 672 5.43 -50.12 16.83
C ASP A 672 4.41 -49.66 17.88
N THR A 673 4.74 -48.64 18.69
CA THR A 673 3.84 -48.12 19.72
C THR A 673 2.51 -47.65 19.11
N ILE A 674 1.41 -48.04 19.77
CA ILE A 674 0.06 -47.57 19.46
C ILE A 674 -0.14 -46.22 20.16
N TYR A 675 -0.68 -45.24 19.44
CA TYR A 675 -0.93 -43.91 19.97
C TYR A 675 -1.68 -43.96 21.31
N GLY A 676 -1.16 -43.28 22.32
CA GLY A 676 -1.80 -43.12 23.63
C GLY A 676 -1.64 -44.28 24.62
N HIS A 677 -0.97 -45.39 24.25
CA HIS A 677 -0.83 -46.55 25.13
C HIS A 677 0.37 -46.47 26.10
N ASP A 678 1.53 -45.99 25.63
CA ASP A 678 2.79 -45.98 26.40
C ASP A 678 3.38 -44.56 26.52
N LEU A 679 2.53 -43.61 26.95
CA LEU A 679 2.96 -42.21 27.12
C LEU A 679 4.07 -42.11 28.16
N THR A 680 5.26 -41.70 27.71
CA THR A 680 6.46 -41.68 28.55
C THR A 680 7.10 -40.29 28.52
N GLU A 681 7.41 -39.72 29.68
CA GLU A 681 8.16 -38.48 29.73
C GLU A 681 9.66 -38.73 29.49
N GLN A 682 10.27 -37.94 28.62
CA GLN A 682 11.70 -37.97 28.33
C GLN A 682 12.26 -36.54 28.34
N TYR A 683 13.51 -36.33 28.71
CA TYR A 683 14.11 -35.01 28.52
C TYR A 683 14.31 -34.71 27.03
N LEU A 684 14.11 -33.45 26.64
CA LEU A 684 14.32 -33.01 25.27
C LEU A 684 15.73 -33.38 24.77
N ALA A 685 16.76 -33.25 25.62
CA ALA A 685 18.13 -33.63 25.28
C ALA A 685 18.26 -35.10 24.86
N ASP A 686 17.54 -36.02 25.52
CA ASP A 686 17.57 -37.45 25.22
C ASP A 686 16.79 -37.76 23.94
N THR A 687 15.68 -37.05 23.71
CA THR A 687 14.90 -37.14 22.46
C THR A 687 15.71 -36.65 21.25
N MET A 688 16.47 -35.57 21.42
CA MET A 688 17.43 -35.09 20.41
C MET A 688 18.53 -36.13 20.16
N GLN A 689 19.08 -36.72 21.23
CA GLN A 689 20.12 -37.73 21.13
C GLN A 689 19.63 -38.98 20.40
N GLU A 690 18.39 -39.42 20.67
CA GLU A 690 17.77 -40.53 19.95
C GLU A 690 17.71 -40.25 18.44
N ALA A 691 17.23 -39.08 18.03
CA ALA A 691 17.18 -38.72 16.61
C ALA A 691 18.56 -38.79 15.95
N LEU A 692 19.57 -38.17 16.57
CA LEU A 692 20.95 -38.18 16.06
C LEU A 692 21.54 -39.59 16.00
N MET A 693 21.33 -40.39 17.05
CA MET A 693 21.80 -41.77 17.12
C MET A 693 21.17 -42.66 16.06
N ARG A 694 19.86 -42.50 15.82
CA ARG A 694 19.15 -43.27 14.79
C ARG A 694 19.62 -42.89 13.40
N HIS A 695 19.84 -41.62 13.12
CA HIS A 695 20.45 -41.19 11.86
C HIS A 695 21.87 -41.74 11.69
N PHE A 696 22.69 -41.72 12.76
CA PHE A 696 24.04 -42.28 12.71
C PHE A 696 24.05 -43.78 12.42
N ASN A 697 23.17 -44.54 13.07
CA ASN A 697 23.09 -46.01 12.91
C ASN A 697 22.33 -46.44 11.64
N GLY A 698 21.51 -45.56 11.07
CA GLY A 698 20.68 -45.80 9.91
C GLY A 698 19.21 -46.04 10.24
N ILE A 699 18.35 -45.38 9.47
CA ILE A 699 16.89 -45.45 9.51
C ILE A 699 16.43 -46.09 8.21
N GLU A 700 15.64 -47.15 8.30
CA GLU A 700 15.00 -47.80 7.15
C GLU A 700 13.66 -48.39 7.59
N PHE A 701 12.56 -47.91 7.00
CA PHE A 701 11.21 -48.37 7.30
C PHE A 701 10.25 -48.12 6.14
N ILE A 702 9.07 -48.75 6.20
CA ILE A 702 7.94 -48.47 5.31
C ILE A 702 6.94 -47.60 6.07
N GLU A 703 6.46 -46.50 5.47
CA GLU A 703 5.48 -45.61 6.11
C GLU A 703 4.30 -46.40 6.68
N ARG A 704 3.93 -46.10 7.92
CA ARG A 704 2.80 -46.74 8.59
C ARG A 704 1.52 -46.45 7.78
N ASN A 705 0.73 -47.50 7.53
CA ASN A 705 -0.48 -47.44 6.71
C ASN A 705 -0.24 -47.12 5.22
N ALA A 706 0.96 -47.42 4.70
CA ALA A 706 1.31 -47.27 3.28
C ALA A 706 0.20 -47.73 2.32
N GLY A 707 0.04 -46.97 1.24
CA GLY A 707 -0.96 -47.18 0.21
C GLY A 707 -1.90 -45.98 0.00
N PRO A 708 -2.92 -46.14 -0.87
CA PRO A 708 -3.74 -45.03 -1.38
C PRO A 708 -4.49 -44.21 -0.33
N ARG A 709 -4.63 -44.73 0.91
CA ARG A 709 -5.32 -44.04 2.01
C ARG A 709 -4.51 -42.88 2.61
N ILE A 710 -3.18 -42.97 2.57
CA ILE A 710 -2.31 -41.90 3.10
C ILE A 710 -1.66 -41.08 1.97
N ASP A 711 -1.55 -41.66 0.78
CA ASP A 711 -1.06 -40.99 -0.42
C ASP A 711 -1.64 -41.69 -1.66
N GLU A 712 -2.56 -41.02 -2.36
CA GLU A 712 -3.30 -41.59 -3.49
C GLU A 712 -2.48 -41.66 -4.80
N HIS A 713 -1.26 -41.12 -4.81
CA HIS A 713 -0.45 -41.02 -6.02
C HIS A 713 0.86 -41.77 -5.90
N MET A 714 1.49 -41.76 -4.73
CA MET A 714 2.80 -42.37 -4.49
C MET A 714 2.84 -43.87 -4.83
N GLN A 715 3.93 -44.29 -5.47
CA GLN A 715 4.19 -45.69 -5.75
C GLN A 715 4.61 -46.45 -4.48
N GLU A 716 4.49 -47.79 -4.49
CA GLU A 716 4.84 -48.64 -3.34
C GLU A 716 6.25 -48.36 -2.81
N GLN A 717 7.23 -48.23 -3.69
CA GLN A 717 8.63 -47.94 -3.37
C GLN A 717 8.83 -46.54 -2.76
N GLY A 718 7.90 -45.61 -3.01
CA GLY A 718 7.92 -44.26 -2.44
C GLY A 718 7.68 -44.27 -0.93
N PHE A 719 6.91 -45.22 -0.42
CA PHE A 719 6.67 -45.39 1.02
C PHE A 719 7.87 -45.93 1.79
N HIS A 720 8.92 -46.41 1.09
CA HIS A 720 10.15 -46.86 1.72
C HIS A 720 11.03 -45.65 2.03
N VAL A 721 11.15 -45.33 3.31
CA VAL A 721 11.91 -44.20 3.81
C VAL A 721 13.25 -44.69 4.35
N LYS A 722 14.33 -44.06 3.89
CA LYS A 722 15.70 -44.32 4.32
C LYS A 722 16.42 -43.03 4.65
N ALA A 723 17.17 -43.00 5.75
CA ALA A 723 18.08 -41.92 6.09
C ALA A 723 19.24 -42.43 6.96
N TYR A 724 20.47 -42.05 6.68
CA TYR A 724 21.65 -42.52 7.43
C TYR A 724 22.82 -41.55 7.31
N VAL A 725 23.80 -41.67 8.21
CA VAL A 725 25.09 -40.98 8.07
C VAL A 725 26.03 -41.87 7.26
N ASP A 726 26.58 -41.35 6.17
CA ASP A 726 27.66 -42.03 5.48
C ASP A 726 28.96 -41.88 6.28
N HIS A 727 29.49 -43.00 6.77
CA HIS A 727 30.65 -43.00 7.68
C HIS A 727 31.96 -42.55 6.99
N THR A 728 32.01 -42.50 5.66
CA THR A 728 33.21 -42.04 4.93
C THR A 728 33.26 -40.52 4.80
N THR A 729 32.10 -39.89 4.61
CA THR A 729 31.97 -38.44 4.37
C THR A 729 31.46 -37.66 5.57
N GLY A 730 30.75 -38.33 6.49
CA GLY A 730 29.99 -37.75 7.58
C GLY A 730 28.66 -37.13 7.15
N PHE A 731 28.25 -37.28 5.88
CA PHE A 731 27.05 -36.66 5.34
C PHE A 731 25.79 -37.45 5.64
N ILE A 732 24.67 -36.74 5.73
CA ILE A 732 23.34 -37.31 5.85
C ILE A 732 22.84 -37.72 4.46
N PHE A 733 22.76 -39.01 4.21
CA PHE A 733 22.17 -39.62 3.01
C PHE A 733 20.73 -40.06 3.27
N GLY A 734 19.94 -40.21 2.21
CA GLY A 734 18.65 -40.85 2.31
C GLY A 734 17.77 -40.64 1.09
N GLY A 735 16.54 -41.15 1.17
CA GLY A 735 15.56 -41.07 0.09
C GLY A 735 15.77 -42.12 -1.00
N ASN A 736 14.95 -42.04 -2.04
CA ASN A 736 15.06 -42.81 -3.28
C ASN A 736 14.34 -42.03 -4.40
N ILE A 737 14.41 -42.53 -5.65
CA ILE A 737 13.83 -41.85 -6.82
C ILE A 737 12.29 -41.76 -6.82
N TYR A 738 11.62 -42.48 -5.93
CA TYR A 738 10.16 -42.56 -5.81
C TYR A 738 9.61 -41.75 -4.64
N ASN A 739 10.45 -41.09 -3.83
CA ASN A 739 10.01 -40.33 -2.67
C ASN A 739 10.43 -38.85 -2.68
N CYS A 740 9.75 -38.08 -1.82
CA CYS A 740 9.83 -36.64 -1.71
C CYS A 740 10.32 -36.21 -0.32
N GLY A 741 11.49 -36.70 0.10
CA GLY A 741 11.97 -36.54 1.48
C GLY A 741 12.45 -35.15 1.89
N THR A 742 12.39 -34.16 1.01
CA THR A 742 12.87 -32.78 1.24
C THR A 742 11.81 -31.77 0.85
N TRP A 743 11.94 -30.49 1.22
CA TRP A 743 10.98 -29.44 0.91
C TRP A 743 10.56 -29.30 -0.55
N MET A 744 11.40 -29.73 -1.49
CA MET A 744 11.00 -29.84 -2.90
C MET A 744 10.21 -31.13 -3.13
N ASP A 745 8.98 -31.20 -2.60
CA ASP A 745 8.24 -32.46 -2.37
C ASP A 745 7.08 -32.76 -3.32
N LYS A 746 7.03 -32.11 -4.49
CA LYS A 746 5.94 -32.33 -5.43
C LYS A 746 5.90 -33.77 -5.97
N MET A 747 4.92 -34.55 -5.51
CA MET A 747 4.53 -35.84 -6.09
C MET A 747 3.61 -35.61 -7.30
N GLY A 748 3.96 -36.15 -8.46
CA GLY A 748 3.14 -36.05 -9.66
C GLY A 748 1.82 -36.80 -9.54
N SER A 749 0.78 -36.26 -10.18
CA SER A 749 -0.60 -36.79 -10.06
C SER A 749 -1.36 -36.88 -11.39
N SER A 750 -0.76 -36.49 -12.52
CA SER A 750 -1.39 -36.60 -13.85
C SER A 750 -1.14 -37.96 -14.47
N GLU A 751 -2.21 -38.74 -14.63
CA GLU A 751 -2.19 -39.96 -15.45
C GLU A 751 -2.01 -39.62 -16.93
N LYS A 752 -2.69 -38.58 -17.42
CA LYS A 752 -2.66 -38.13 -18.83
C LYS A 752 -1.25 -37.77 -19.30
N ALA A 753 -0.48 -37.12 -18.45
CA ALA A 753 0.89 -36.72 -18.75
C ALA A 753 1.93 -37.79 -18.35
N GLY A 754 1.49 -38.95 -17.83
CA GLY A 754 2.38 -40.04 -17.41
C GLY A 754 3.30 -39.67 -16.25
N ASN A 755 2.86 -38.77 -15.37
CA ASN A 755 3.66 -38.25 -14.26
C ASN A 755 3.15 -38.68 -12.87
N LYS A 756 1.96 -39.29 -12.79
CA LYS A 756 1.40 -39.83 -11.55
C LYS A 756 2.36 -40.79 -10.84
N GLY A 757 2.57 -40.56 -9.55
CA GLY A 757 3.41 -41.39 -8.69
C GLY A 757 4.91 -41.24 -8.88
N TRP A 758 5.34 -40.28 -9.70
CA TRP A 758 6.74 -39.89 -9.82
C TRP A 758 6.98 -38.56 -9.09
N PRO A 759 8.01 -38.44 -8.24
CA PRO A 759 8.45 -37.15 -7.74
C PRO A 759 8.92 -36.24 -8.87
N ALA A 760 8.54 -34.97 -8.84
CA ALA A 760 9.08 -33.98 -9.77
C ALA A 760 10.55 -33.65 -9.47
N THR A 761 10.93 -33.72 -8.20
CA THR A 761 12.25 -33.36 -7.67
C THR A 761 12.67 -34.36 -6.60
N PRO A 762 12.94 -35.64 -6.94
CA PRO A 762 13.54 -36.55 -5.98
C PRO A 762 14.94 -36.04 -5.64
N ARG A 763 15.19 -35.81 -4.35
CA ARG A 763 16.47 -35.32 -3.83
C ARG A 763 17.09 -36.34 -2.89
N ASP A 764 17.24 -37.55 -3.42
CA ASP A 764 17.91 -38.65 -2.76
C ASP A 764 19.43 -38.47 -2.74
N GLY A 765 20.11 -39.22 -1.88
CA GLY A 765 21.52 -38.99 -1.57
C GLY A 765 21.70 -37.92 -0.50
N ALA A 766 22.81 -37.19 -0.56
CA ALA A 766 23.15 -36.13 0.39
C ALA A 766 22.64 -34.76 -0.08
N ALA A 767 21.45 -34.36 0.35
CA ALA A 767 20.91 -33.02 0.10
C ALA A 767 21.72 -31.94 0.85
N VAL A 768 22.08 -30.86 0.15
CA VAL A 768 23.06 -29.87 0.62
C VAL A 768 22.66 -29.17 1.92
N GLU A 769 21.39 -28.82 2.08
CA GLU A 769 20.89 -28.11 3.26
C GLU A 769 20.98 -28.95 4.53
N LEU A 770 20.80 -30.27 4.43
CA LEU A 770 20.89 -31.18 5.58
C LEU A 770 22.32 -31.21 6.13
N GLN A 771 23.32 -31.06 5.26
CA GLN A 771 24.72 -31.07 5.68
C GLN A 771 25.06 -29.81 6.47
N GLY A 772 24.59 -28.66 6.00
CA GLY A 772 24.73 -27.39 6.72
C GLY A 772 24.02 -27.40 8.06
N LEU A 773 22.76 -27.87 8.10
CA LEU A 773 21.98 -27.97 9.33
C LEU A 773 22.62 -28.94 10.33
N CYS A 774 23.04 -30.13 9.87
CA CYS A 774 23.73 -31.11 10.69
C CYS A 774 25.01 -30.52 11.28
N PHE A 775 25.87 -29.91 10.46
CA PHE A 775 27.11 -29.29 10.90
C PHE A 775 26.88 -28.21 11.97
N ALA A 776 25.92 -27.31 11.75
CA ALA A 776 25.58 -26.27 12.72
C ALA A 776 25.07 -26.86 14.04
N VAL A 777 24.29 -27.94 13.99
CA VAL A 777 23.79 -28.63 15.18
C VAL A 777 24.92 -29.30 15.95
N ILE A 778 25.76 -30.11 15.30
CA ILE A 778 26.82 -30.84 15.99
C ILE A 778 27.92 -29.92 16.54
N GLU A 779 28.25 -28.81 15.86
CA GLU A 779 29.15 -27.79 16.42
C GLU A 779 28.57 -27.19 17.71
N LYS A 780 27.24 -26.94 17.73
CA LYS A 780 26.59 -26.42 18.93
C LYS A 780 26.54 -27.45 20.05
N LEU A 781 26.29 -28.72 19.74
CA LEU A 781 26.28 -29.80 20.73
C LEU A 781 27.66 -30.01 21.34
N ASP A 782 28.74 -29.89 20.56
CA ASP A 782 30.10 -29.90 21.09
C ASP A 782 30.29 -28.78 22.13
N GLU A 783 29.93 -27.54 21.78
CA GLU A 783 30.00 -26.39 22.69
C GLU A 783 29.20 -26.65 23.99
N LEU A 784 27.98 -27.18 23.87
CA LEU A 784 27.10 -27.44 25.00
C LEU A 784 27.60 -28.60 25.87
N TYR A 785 28.19 -29.63 25.28
CA TYR A 785 28.81 -30.75 25.99
C TYR A 785 30.04 -30.27 26.79
N GLN A 786 30.94 -29.49 26.17
CA GLN A 786 32.10 -28.91 26.86
C GLN A 786 31.68 -28.04 28.06
N LYS A 787 30.54 -27.34 27.93
CA LYS A 787 29.92 -26.54 29.01
C LYS A 787 29.08 -27.36 30.00
N LYS A 788 28.98 -28.69 29.84
CA LYS A 788 28.18 -29.62 30.67
C LYS A 788 26.68 -29.35 30.68
N PHE A 789 26.16 -28.72 29.62
CA PHE A 789 24.73 -28.51 29.42
C PHE A 789 24.07 -29.64 28.63
N TYR A 790 24.81 -30.29 27.73
CA TYR A 790 24.37 -31.47 27.00
C TYR A 790 25.07 -32.72 27.57
N PRO A 791 24.35 -33.81 27.90
CA PRO A 791 24.92 -34.93 28.64
C PRO A 791 25.73 -35.91 27.78
N TYR A 792 25.62 -35.85 26.45
CA TYR A 792 26.24 -36.80 25.52
C TYR A 792 27.45 -36.18 24.81
N GLU A 793 28.55 -36.93 24.70
CA GLU A 793 29.80 -36.49 24.04
C GLU A 793 29.80 -36.66 22.52
N GLY A 794 28.83 -37.42 21.99
CA GLY A 794 28.78 -37.82 20.59
C GLY A 794 27.71 -38.87 20.30
N VAL A 795 27.86 -39.52 19.15
CA VAL A 795 27.07 -40.67 18.71
C VAL A 795 27.94 -41.93 18.64
N PHE A 796 27.33 -43.10 18.68
CA PHE A 796 28.06 -44.37 18.71
C PHE A 796 27.28 -45.50 18.04
N ASN A 797 28.00 -46.46 17.49
CA ASN A 797 27.45 -47.75 17.05
C ASN A 797 28.27 -48.89 17.67
N GLU A 798 27.99 -50.14 17.28
CA GLU A 798 28.71 -51.31 17.80
C GLU A 798 30.23 -51.29 17.49
N ASN A 799 30.65 -50.54 16.48
CA ASN A 799 32.00 -50.57 15.92
C ASN A 799 32.84 -49.33 16.29
N GLU A 800 32.20 -48.18 16.53
CA GLU A 800 32.91 -46.92 16.76
C GLU A 800 32.09 -45.86 17.52
N ILE A 801 32.83 -44.91 18.10
CA ILE A 801 32.29 -43.71 18.75
C ILE A 801 32.75 -42.49 17.96
N TRP A 802 31.82 -41.59 17.67
CA TRP A 802 32.07 -40.29 17.04
C TRP A 802 31.70 -39.18 18.02
N THR A 803 32.72 -38.51 18.57
CA THR A 803 32.49 -37.25 19.28
C THR A 803 31.92 -36.20 18.33
N TRP A 804 31.19 -35.21 18.86
CA TRP A 804 30.64 -34.11 18.04
C TRP A 804 31.73 -33.42 17.20
N GLN A 805 32.88 -33.13 17.83
CA GLN A 805 34.04 -32.56 17.15
C GLN A 805 34.61 -33.48 16.06
N LYS A 806 34.68 -34.80 16.28
CA LYS A 806 35.13 -35.75 15.25
C LYS A 806 34.20 -35.71 14.04
N TRP A 807 32.88 -35.76 14.26
CA TRP A 807 31.90 -35.71 13.18
C TRP A 807 31.99 -34.39 12.39
N ALA A 808 32.05 -33.25 13.10
CA ALA A 808 32.19 -31.93 12.47
C ALA A 808 33.46 -31.85 11.60
N ASN A 809 34.61 -32.35 12.08
CA ASN A 809 35.85 -32.36 11.31
C ASN A 809 35.76 -33.24 10.06
N ILE A 810 35.13 -34.41 10.15
CA ILE A 810 34.92 -35.29 8.99
C ILE A 810 34.08 -34.57 7.92
N MET A 811 32.96 -33.93 8.31
CA MET A 811 32.13 -33.19 7.37
C MET A 811 32.88 -32.01 6.75
N LYS A 812 33.56 -31.20 7.56
CA LYS A 812 34.31 -30.02 7.09
C LYS A 812 35.39 -30.37 6.08
N ASN A 813 36.13 -31.47 6.31
CA ASN A 813 37.19 -31.91 5.41
C ASN A 813 36.68 -32.50 4.09
N ASN A 814 35.41 -32.92 4.05
CA ASN A 814 34.80 -33.57 2.89
C ASN A 814 33.87 -32.64 2.09
N PHE A 815 33.18 -31.68 2.74
CA PHE A 815 32.10 -30.90 2.12
C PHE A 815 32.52 -30.23 0.81
N GLU A 816 33.58 -29.43 0.85
CA GLU A 816 34.08 -28.74 -0.35
C GLU A 816 34.46 -29.72 -1.46
N ARG A 817 35.14 -30.82 -1.13
CA ARG A 817 35.60 -31.83 -2.10
C ARG A 817 34.46 -32.46 -2.89
N PHE A 818 33.33 -32.72 -2.25
CA PHE A 818 32.22 -33.46 -2.87
C PHE A 818 31.14 -32.54 -3.45
N PHE A 819 30.88 -31.38 -2.83
CA PHE A 819 29.81 -30.46 -3.24
C PHE A 819 30.26 -29.33 -4.16
N TYR A 820 31.52 -28.88 -4.14
CA TYR A 820 31.94 -27.78 -5.02
C TYR A 820 32.29 -28.28 -6.42
N VAL A 821 31.69 -27.67 -7.46
CA VAL A 821 31.98 -28.00 -8.86
C VAL A 821 33.10 -27.10 -9.36
N ALA A 822 34.32 -27.62 -9.39
CA ALA A 822 35.51 -26.87 -9.82
C ALA A 822 35.54 -26.67 -11.34
N ASP A 823 36.36 -25.71 -11.80
CA ASP A 823 36.48 -25.39 -13.23
C ASP A 823 36.97 -26.57 -14.08
N ASN A 824 37.74 -27.48 -13.48
CA ASN A 824 38.28 -28.67 -14.12
C ASN A 824 37.43 -29.94 -13.92
N ASP A 825 36.20 -29.83 -13.39
CA ASP A 825 35.32 -30.99 -13.26
C ASP A 825 34.93 -31.52 -14.66
N LEU A 826 35.21 -32.81 -14.87
CA LEU A 826 35.02 -33.53 -16.14
C LEU A 826 33.77 -34.42 -16.16
N SER A 827 32.96 -34.40 -15.09
CA SER A 827 31.71 -35.15 -15.06
C SER A 827 30.80 -34.74 -16.23
N GLN A 828 30.25 -35.74 -16.93
CA GLN A 828 29.32 -35.54 -18.05
C GLN A 828 28.02 -34.83 -17.64
N TYR A 829 27.75 -34.77 -16.33
CA TYR A 829 26.54 -34.20 -15.75
C TYR A 829 26.65 -32.72 -15.41
N VAL A 830 27.83 -32.12 -15.54
CA VAL A 830 28.07 -30.71 -15.18
C VAL A 830 27.30 -29.78 -16.14
N ASN A 831 26.30 -29.06 -15.61
CA ASN A 831 25.69 -27.93 -16.32
C ASN A 831 26.52 -26.65 -16.15
N ARG A 832 26.86 -26.29 -14.91
CA ARG A 832 27.67 -25.11 -14.57
C ARG A 832 28.81 -25.43 -13.62
N ARG A 833 29.88 -24.65 -13.71
CA ARG A 833 31.07 -24.69 -12.84
C ARG A 833 31.09 -23.49 -11.90
N GLY A 834 31.85 -23.59 -10.81
CA GLY A 834 31.89 -22.57 -9.76
C GLY A 834 30.66 -22.57 -8.86
N ILE A 835 29.83 -23.62 -8.91
CA ILE A 835 28.60 -23.77 -8.12
C ILE A 835 28.82 -24.75 -6.96
N ILE A 836 27.89 -24.75 -6.02
CA ILE A 836 27.74 -25.80 -5.01
C ILE A 836 26.58 -26.70 -5.47
N LYS A 837 26.84 -27.99 -5.59
CA LYS A 837 25.88 -29.03 -5.95
C LYS A 837 24.65 -28.99 -5.05
N ASP A 838 23.50 -29.34 -5.62
CA ASP A 838 22.25 -29.42 -4.86
C ASP A 838 22.18 -30.70 -4.02
N THR A 839 22.69 -31.79 -4.56
CA THR A 839 22.80 -33.10 -3.92
C THR A 839 24.16 -33.73 -4.23
N TYR A 840 24.57 -34.74 -3.45
CA TYR A 840 25.73 -35.57 -3.77
C TYR A 840 25.35 -37.04 -3.66
N GLY A 841 25.67 -37.81 -4.70
CA GLY A 841 25.41 -39.24 -4.75
C GLY A 841 23.93 -39.58 -4.91
N SER A 842 23.16 -38.70 -5.56
CA SER A 842 21.79 -39.02 -5.98
C SER A 842 21.77 -40.14 -7.03
N THR A 843 20.68 -40.89 -7.10
CA THR A 843 20.53 -41.97 -8.08
C THR A 843 20.57 -41.45 -9.52
N GLN A 844 20.05 -40.24 -9.75
CA GLN A 844 20.05 -39.58 -11.06
C GLN A 844 21.19 -38.57 -11.13
N GLY A 845 22.41 -39.01 -11.48
CA GLY A 845 23.63 -38.20 -11.31
C GLY A 845 23.66 -36.78 -11.90
N TYR A 846 22.72 -36.37 -12.76
CA TYR A 846 22.57 -34.97 -13.19
C TYR A 846 21.93 -34.06 -12.15
N THR A 847 21.08 -34.59 -11.26
CA THR A 847 20.41 -33.78 -10.22
C THR A 847 21.40 -33.26 -9.18
N ASP A 848 22.51 -33.96 -8.96
CA ASP A 848 23.66 -33.48 -8.17
C ASP A 848 24.15 -32.11 -8.68
N TYR A 849 24.29 -31.95 -10.00
CA TYR A 849 24.93 -30.79 -10.64
C TYR A 849 23.96 -29.67 -11.02
N GLN A 850 22.69 -29.74 -10.59
CA GLN A 850 21.73 -28.67 -10.82
C GLN A 850 22.05 -27.46 -9.95
N LEU A 851 22.11 -26.27 -10.56
CA LEU A 851 22.15 -25.03 -9.81
C LEU A 851 20.75 -24.75 -9.24
N ARG A 852 20.63 -24.89 -7.92
CA ARG A 852 19.42 -24.65 -7.13
C ARG A 852 19.72 -23.73 -5.96
N PRO A 853 18.71 -23.09 -5.33
CA PRO A 853 18.96 -22.15 -4.25
C PRO A 853 19.29 -22.83 -2.91
N ASN A 854 19.15 -24.15 -2.78
CA ASN A 854 19.23 -24.89 -1.51
C ASN A 854 20.57 -24.76 -0.78
N PHE A 855 21.69 -24.65 -1.51
CA PHE A 855 23.01 -24.48 -0.89
C PHE A 855 23.09 -23.20 -0.05
N SER A 856 22.23 -22.20 -0.35
CA SER A 856 22.20 -20.98 0.45
C SER A 856 21.78 -21.24 1.91
N ILE A 857 20.96 -22.27 2.18
CA ILE A 857 20.60 -22.67 3.54
C ILE A 857 21.88 -23.12 4.26
N ALA A 858 22.67 -24.01 3.63
CA ALA A 858 23.91 -24.49 4.22
C ALA A 858 24.91 -23.37 4.50
N LEU A 859 25.10 -22.44 3.55
CA LEU A 859 25.99 -21.30 3.73
C LEU A 859 25.50 -20.29 4.77
N ALA A 860 24.18 -20.13 4.93
CA ALA A 860 23.62 -19.22 5.93
C ALA A 860 23.79 -19.77 7.35
N VAL A 861 23.57 -21.08 7.55
CA VAL A 861 23.63 -21.70 8.88
C VAL A 861 25.04 -22.15 9.27
N ALA A 862 25.88 -22.49 8.29
CA ALA A 862 27.22 -23.05 8.47
C ALA A 862 28.22 -22.47 7.44
N PRO A 863 28.48 -21.14 7.46
CA PRO A 863 29.29 -20.45 6.44
C PRO A 863 30.77 -20.92 6.38
N LYS A 864 31.24 -21.65 7.40
CA LYS A 864 32.63 -22.14 7.53
C LYS A 864 32.86 -23.54 6.93
N LEU A 865 31.83 -24.15 6.31
CA LEU A 865 31.92 -25.49 5.71
C LEU A 865 32.74 -25.54 4.40
N ILE A 866 32.94 -24.40 3.77
CA ILE A 866 33.64 -24.28 2.48
C ILE A 866 34.48 -23.00 2.50
N ALA A 867 35.52 -22.93 1.66
CA ALA A 867 36.30 -21.70 1.49
C ALA A 867 35.37 -20.51 1.11
N PRO A 868 35.50 -19.35 1.79
CA PRO A 868 34.57 -18.24 1.63
C PRO A 868 34.61 -17.64 0.21
N GLU A 869 35.75 -17.64 -0.48
CA GLU A 869 35.84 -17.20 -1.88
C GLU A 869 35.01 -18.07 -2.83
N LYS A 870 35.03 -19.40 -2.62
CA LYS A 870 34.25 -20.35 -3.42
C LYS A 870 32.76 -20.20 -3.15
N ALA A 871 32.38 -20.04 -1.87
CA ALA A 871 31.00 -19.72 -1.49
C ALA A 871 30.53 -18.41 -2.13
N TRP A 872 31.38 -17.38 -2.13
CA TRP A 872 31.07 -16.10 -2.74
C TRP A 872 30.87 -16.20 -4.25
N GLN A 873 31.73 -16.95 -4.96
CA GLN A 873 31.57 -17.22 -6.39
C GLN A 873 30.25 -17.94 -6.69
N ALA A 874 29.91 -18.98 -5.92
CA ALA A 874 28.65 -19.70 -6.09
C ALA A 874 27.43 -18.79 -5.86
N LEU A 875 27.49 -17.92 -4.83
CA LEU A 875 26.45 -16.94 -4.55
C LEU A 875 26.32 -15.88 -5.66
N GLN A 876 27.42 -15.45 -6.28
CA GLN A 876 27.38 -14.52 -7.43
C GLN A 876 26.73 -15.16 -8.66
N ILE A 877 26.96 -16.46 -8.89
CA ILE A 877 26.29 -17.19 -9.97
C ILE A 877 24.79 -17.31 -9.66
N ALA A 878 24.41 -17.72 -8.44
CA ALA A 878 23.01 -17.80 -8.04
C ALA A 878 22.30 -16.44 -8.08
N GLU A 879 22.97 -15.35 -7.70
CA GLU A 879 22.46 -13.98 -7.83
C GLU A 879 22.07 -13.65 -9.26
N LYS A 880 22.95 -13.99 -10.20
CA LYS A 880 22.77 -13.67 -11.62
C LYS A 880 21.70 -14.54 -12.27
N GLU A 881 21.70 -15.83 -11.96
CA GLU A 881 20.94 -16.82 -12.73
C GLU A 881 19.61 -17.20 -12.04
N LEU A 882 19.53 -17.16 -10.71
CA LEU A 882 18.35 -17.61 -9.95
C LEU A 882 17.53 -16.48 -9.34
N LEU A 883 18.12 -15.34 -8.98
CA LEU A 883 17.40 -14.33 -8.19
C LEU A 883 16.30 -13.64 -9.02
N GLY A 884 15.04 -13.81 -8.61
CA GLY A 884 13.88 -13.11 -9.16
C GLY A 884 13.56 -11.82 -8.38
N PRO A 885 12.53 -11.05 -8.78
CA PRO A 885 12.14 -9.80 -8.11
C PRO A 885 11.79 -9.97 -6.62
N LEU A 886 10.98 -10.99 -6.30
CA LEU A 886 10.55 -11.30 -4.93
C LEU A 886 11.09 -12.64 -4.43
N GLY A 887 11.06 -13.70 -5.25
CA GLY A 887 11.59 -15.00 -4.88
C GLY A 887 12.93 -15.33 -5.54
N ILE A 888 13.48 -16.50 -5.24
CA ILE A 888 14.61 -17.11 -5.94
C ILE A 888 14.12 -18.33 -6.71
N LYS A 889 14.50 -18.44 -7.99
CA LYS A 889 14.11 -19.55 -8.87
C LYS A 889 14.60 -20.86 -8.27
N THR A 890 13.72 -21.85 -8.26
CA THR A 890 14.01 -23.18 -7.70
C THR A 890 14.93 -24.04 -8.56
N LEU A 891 15.09 -23.69 -9.83
CA LEU A 891 16.00 -24.31 -10.78
C LEU A 891 16.55 -23.27 -11.75
N ASP A 892 17.78 -23.50 -12.21
CA ASP A 892 18.47 -22.76 -13.25
C ASP A 892 17.67 -22.67 -14.56
N PRO A 893 17.43 -21.46 -15.11
CA PRO A 893 16.76 -21.27 -16.40
C PRO A 893 17.38 -21.99 -17.60
N SER A 894 18.67 -22.34 -17.53
CA SER A 894 19.35 -23.10 -18.59
C SER A 894 19.11 -24.60 -18.55
N ASP A 895 18.58 -25.12 -17.44
CA ASP A 895 18.29 -26.55 -17.29
C ASP A 895 17.10 -26.96 -18.15
N TYR A 896 17.17 -28.13 -18.79
CA TYR A 896 16.08 -28.65 -19.61
C TYR A 896 14.76 -28.76 -18.84
N ASN A 897 14.81 -29.05 -17.54
CA ASN A 897 13.62 -29.22 -16.71
C ASN A 897 13.01 -27.91 -16.22
N TYR A 898 13.61 -26.76 -16.53
CA TYR A 898 13.11 -25.46 -16.09
C TYR A 898 11.70 -25.17 -16.62
N CYS A 899 10.76 -24.94 -15.71
CA CYS A 899 9.39 -24.54 -15.97
C CYS A 899 8.93 -23.55 -14.89
N PRO A 900 8.90 -22.23 -15.17
CA PRO A 900 8.72 -21.22 -14.12
C PRO A 900 7.26 -20.86 -13.79
N PHE A 901 6.30 -21.61 -14.33
CA PHE A 901 4.88 -21.39 -14.08
C PHE A 901 4.29 -22.59 -13.34
N TYR A 902 3.80 -22.36 -12.12
CA TYR A 902 3.05 -23.33 -11.35
C TYR A 902 1.55 -23.18 -11.60
N ASN A 903 0.94 -24.25 -12.08
CA ASN A 903 -0.51 -24.36 -12.24
C ASN A 903 -0.98 -25.75 -11.80
N GLN A 904 -1.64 -25.83 -10.64
CA GLN A 904 -2.14 -27.09 -10.12
C GLN A 904 -3.35 -27.64 -10.91
N ASP A 905 -4.07 -26.76 -11.60
CA ASP A 905 -5.28 -27.12 -12.36
C ASP A 905 -4.96 -27.59 -13.79
N ASP A 906 -3.70 -27.54 -14.22
CA ASP A 906 -3.32 -27.98 -15.57
C ASP A 906 -3.55 -29.49 -15.74
N ASP A 907 -4.59 -29.85 -16.48
CA ASP A 907 -4.94 -31.24 -16.82
C ASP A 907 -4.50 -31.63 -18.24
N GLY A 908 -3.50 -30.93 -18.78
CA GLY A 908 -2.88 -31.20 -20.06
C GLY A 908 -2.02 -32.47 -20.09
N THR A 909 -1.38 -32.70 -21.23
CA THR A 909 -0.53 -33.89 -21.50
C THR A 909 0.96 -33.61 -21.36
N GLU A 910 1.37 -32.36 -21.14
CA GLU A 910 2.77 -31.99 -20.96
C GLU A 910 3.23 -32.34 -19.53
N LYS A 911 4.23 -33.23 -19.43
CA LYS A 911 4.71 -33.74 -18.14
C LYS A 911 5.22 -32.63 -17.23
N LYS A 912 5.88 -31.61 -17.79
CA LYS A 912 6.53 -30.53 -17.01
C LYS A 912 5.55 -29.56 -16.35
N THR A 913 4.32 -29.46 -16.84
CA THR A 913 3.32 -28.49 -16.34
C THR A 913 2.13 -29.18 -15.68
N ALA A 914 1.71 -30.34 -16.20
CA ALA A 914 0.49 -31.00 -15.78
C ALA A 914 0.47 -31.27 -14.26
N ARG A 915 -0.65 -30.88 -13.64
CA ARG A 915 -0.95 -30.99 -12.21
C ARG A 915 0.15 -30.40 -11.32
N GLY A 916 0.76 -29.32 -11.78
CA GLY A 916 1.72 -28.55 -11.02
C GLY A 916 3.08 -29.22 -10.86
N TRP A 917 3.49 -30.12 -11.77
CA TRP A 917 4.82 -30.76 -11.76
C TRP A 917 5.97 -29.74 -11.62
N SER A 918 5.76 -28.53 -12.14
CA SER A 918 6.70 -27.41 -12.10
C SER A 918 6.95 -26.78 -10.73
N TYR A 919 6.22 -27.15 -9.66
CA TYR A 919 6.20 -26.45 -8.36
C TYR A 919 7.60 -26.09 -7.78
N HIS A 920 8.60 -26.96 -7.99
CA HIS A 920 10.00 -26.72 -7.60
C HIS A 920 10.99 -26.81 -8.77
N GLN A 921 10.55 -26.53 -9.99
CA GLN A 921 11.37 -26.62 -11.22
C GLN A 921 11.51 -25.27 -11.92
N GLY A 922 11.40 -24.15 -11.21
CA GLY A 922 11.47 -22.83 -11.81
C GLY A 922 10.73 -21.71 -11.08
N PRO A 923 9.56 -21.96 -10.44
CA PRO A 923 8.87 -20.96 -9.63
C PRO A 923 9.81 -20.36 -8.59
N GLU A 924 9.54 -19.10 -8.26
CA GLU A 924 10.39 -18.25 -7.45
C GLU A 924 9.91 -18.28 -5.99
N TRP A 925 10.67 -18.92 -5.12
CA TRP A 925 10.30 -19.13 -3.72
C TRP A 925 10.93 -18.08 -2.81
N LEU A 926 10.16 -17.54 -1.86
CA LEU A 926 10.60 -16.39 -1.06
C LEU A 926 11.49 -16.79 0.12
N TRP A 927 11.11 -17.82 0.89
CA TRP A 927 11.81 -18.18 2.13
C TRP A 927 13.27 -18.57 1.89
N VAL A 928 13.56 -19.36 0.85
CA VAL A 928 14.94 -19.75 0.48
C VAL A 928 15.73 -18.57 -0.10
N GLY A 929 15.04 -17.58 -0.68
CA GLY A 929 15.65 -16.29 -1.05
C GLY A 929 16.16 -15.52 0.17
N MET A 930 15.53 -15.66 1.34
CA MET A 930 16.01 -15.07 2.59
C MET A 930 17.28 -15.75 3.09
N PHE A 931 17.37 -17.08 2.96
CA PHE A 931 18.62 -17.81 3.23
C PHE A 931 19.74 -17.39 2.28
N PHE A 932 19.44 -17.13 1.00
CA PHE A 932 20.40 -16.55 0.06
C PHE A 932 20.95 -15.20 0.53
N TYR A 933 20.09 -14.28 0.97
CA TYR A 933 20.57 -12.99 1.50
C TYR A 933 21.41 -13.15 2.76
N ARG A 934 21.01 -14.00 3.70
CA ARG A 934 21.77 -14.30 4.91
C ARG A 934 23.13 -14.92 4.61
N ALA A 935 23.18 -15.92 3.72
CA ALA A 935 24.42 -16.51 3.24
C ALA A 935 25.35 -15.45 2.64
N LYS A 936 24.82 -14.56 1.80
CA LYS A 936 25.59 -13.47 1.20
C LYS A 936 26.18 -12.52 2.24
N LEU A 937 25.43 -12.18 3.29
CA LEU A 937 25.92 -11.33 4.37
C LEU A 937 26.97 -12.04 5.23
N SER A 938 26.72 -13.29 5.61
CA SER A 938 27.64 -14.10 6.43
C SER A 938 28.97 -14.35 5.72
N ILE A 939 28.93 -14.75 4.45
CA ILE A 939 30.15 -14.98 3.65
C ILE A 939 30.89 -13.66 3.39
N ALA A 940 30.18 -12.58 3.04
CA ALA A 940 30.82 -11.27 2.85
C ALA A 940 31.52 -10.80 4.13
N LYS A 941 30.91 -11.03 5.29
CA LYS A 941 31.51 -10.69 6.59
C LYS A 941 32.80 -11.46 6.84
N ILE A 942 32.81 -12.77 6.61
CA ILE A 942 34.02 -13.60 6.76
C ILE A 942 35.14 -13.10 5.83
N ILE A 943 34.85 -12.87 4.54
CA ILE A 943 35.85 -12.35 3.59
C ILE A 943 36.37 -10.99 4.04
N SER A 944 35.48 -10.11 4.51
CA SER A 944 35.84 -8.79 5.02
C SER A 944 36.78 -8.87 6.23
N GLU A 945 36.52 -9.79 7.16
CA GLU A 945 37.36 -10.04 8.33
C GLU A 945 38.73 -10.62 7.92
N GLU A 946 38.75 -11.64 7.05
CA GLU A 946 39.98 -12.29 6.58
C GLU A 946 40.89 -11.35 5.77
N LYS A 947 40.29 -10.46 4.97
CA LYS A 947 41.02 -9.47 4.15
C LYS A 947 41.23 -8.13 4.84
N ASN A 948 40.77 -7.97 6.08
CA ASN A 948 40.83 -6.72 6.84
C ASN A 948 40.27 -5.51 6.06
N THR A 949 39.12 -5.68 5.40
CA THR A 949 38.42 -4.63 4.61
C THR A 949 36.92 -4.68 4.81
N ALA A 950 36.25 -3.54 4.94
CA ALA A 950 34.79 -3.47 5.05
C ALA A 950 34.06 -3.59 3.69
N GLU A 951 34.78 -3.58 2.57
CA GLU A 951 34.19 -3.40 1.23
C GLU A 951 33.17 -4.48 0.84
N PHE A 952 33.51 -5.76 1.00
CA PHE A 952 32.64 -6.88 0.64
C PHE A 952 31.32 -6.83 1.40
N TYR A 953 31.43 -6.60 2.70
CA TYR A 953 30.30 -6.55 3.60
C TYR A 953 29.38 -5.35 3.35
N GLU A 954 29.94 -4.14 3.17
CA GLU A 954 29.16 -2.96 2.82
C GLU A 954 28.44 -3.12 1.48
N LYS A 955 29.10 -3.72 0.48
CA LYS A 955 28.49 -4.02 -0.82
C LYS A 955 27.32 -5.01 -0.68
N ALA A 956 27.49 -6.06 0.13
CA ALA A 956 26.43 -7.01 0.42
C ALA A 956 25.23 -6.35 1.12
N LYS A 957 25.47 -5.50 2.15
CA LYS A 957 24.41 -4.74 2.83
C LYS A 957 23.64 -3.83 1.88
N ARG A 958 24.33 -3.05 1.04
CA ARG A 958 23.69 -2.16 0.05
C ARG A 958 22.84 -2.94 -0.95
N PHE A 959 23.36 -4.09 -1.41
CA PHE A 959 22.63 -4.98 -2.29
C PHE A 959 21.34 -5.48 -1.62
N VAL A 960 21.42 -6.09 -0.43
CA VAL A 960 20.23 -6.60 0.28
C VAL A 960 19.23 -5.48 0.58
N ARG A 961 19.71 -4.28 0.97
CA ARG A 961 18.89 -3.06 1.12
C ARG A 961 18.10 -2.71 -0.12
N SER A 962 18.74 -2.71 -1.29
CA SER A 962 18.06 -2.42 -2.55
C SER A 962 16.95 -3.42 -2.86
N ARG A 963 17.09 -4.68 -2.40
CA ARG A 963 16.07 -5.73 -2.59
C ARG A 963 14.86 -5.55 -1.67
N MET A 964 15.06 -5.06 -0.44
CA MET A 964 13.96 -4.87 0.53
C MET A 964 12.85 -3.93 0.05
N GLY A 965 13.16 -2.99 -0.85
CA GLY A 965 12.15 -2.10 -1.45
C GLY A 965 11.03 -2.86 -2.17
N ALA A 966 11.35 -3.96 -2.87
CA ALA A 966 10.34 -4.76 -3.58
C ALA A 966 9.38 -5.48 -2.61
N TYR A 967 9.91 -6.01 -1.51
CA TYR A 967 9.08 -6.66 -0.48
C TYR A 967 8.20 -5.66 0.26
N TRP A 968 8.72 -4.46 0.53
CA TRP A 968 7.92 -3.38 1.12
C TRP A 968 6.78 -2.95 0.21
N GLU A 969 7.05 -2.80 -1.09
CA GLU A 969 6.02 -2.45 -2.06
C GLU A 969 4.94 -3.53 -2.16
N HIS A 970 5.31 -4.81 -2.10
CA HIS A 970 4.35 -5.90 -2.03
C HIS A 970 3.50 -5.84 -0.75
N LEU A 971 4.13 -5.69 0.42
CA LEU A 971 3.42 -5.64 1.71
C LEU A 971 2.39 -4.51 1.78
N LYS A 972 2.68 -3.34 1.18
CA LYS A 972 1.75 -2.20 1.12
C LYS A 972 0.46 -2.52 0.37
N HIS A 973 0.55 -3.30 -0.70
CA HIS A 973 -0.56 -3.59 -1.61
C HIS A 973 -1.20 -4.97 -1.33
N SER A 974 -0.55 -5.80 -0.54
CA SER A 974 -1.08 -7.11 -0.14
C SER A 974 -2.30 -6.97 0.75
N THR A 975 -3.44 -7.50 0.29
CA THR A 975 -4.66 -7.58 1.12
C THR A 975 -4.49 -8.49 2.33
N TRP A 976 -3.54 -9.42 2.29
CA TRP A 976 -3.18 -10.32 3.39
C TRP A 976 -2.21 -9.72 4.41
N ALA A 977 -1.71 -8.48 4.19
CA ALA A 977 -0.63 -7.87 4.97
C ALA A 977 0.56 -8.83 5.20
N SER A 978 0.99 -9.53 4.15
CA SER A 978 2.00 -10.57 4.24
C SER A 978 2.79 -10.71 2.93
N LEU A 979 3.72 -11.67 2.92
CA LEU A 979 4.45 -12.09 1.74
C LEU A 979 3.92 -13.46 1.28
N PRO A 980 3.87 -13.69 -0.05
CA PRO A 980 3.38 -14.94 -0.58
C PRO A 980 4.37 -16.08 -0.34
N GLU A 981 3.90 -17.29 -0.58
CA GLU A 981 4.75 -18.48 -0.60
C GLU A 981 5.75 -18.44 -1.76
N LEU A 982 5.23 -18.19 -2.97
CA LEU A 982 5.99 -18.19 -4.20
C LEU A 982 5.40 -17.22 -5.23
N THR A 983 6.22 -16.88 -6.22
CA THR A 983 5.79 -16.22 -7.45
C THR A 983 6.12 -17.09 -8.66
N ASN A 984 5.40 -16.88 -9.75
CA ASN A 984 5.78 -17.44 -11.04
C ASN A 984 6.98 -16.65 -11.61
N ALA A 985 7.31 -16.89 -12.89
CA ALA A 985 8.40 -16.24 -13.59
C ALA A 985 8.45 -14.72 -13.35
N ASN A 986 9.63 -14.22 -12.96
CA ASN A 986 9.92 -12.80 -12.83
C ASN A 986 8.94 -12.05 -11.91
N GLY A 987 8.59 -12.64 -10.76
CA GLY A 987 7.72 -12.02 -9.76
C GLY A 987 6.25 -11.95 -10.15
N SER A 988 5.83 -12.59 -11.25
CA SER A 988 4.42 -12.63 -11.63
C SER A 988 3.57 -13.35 -10.57
N PRO A 989 2.35 -12.88 -10.25
CA PRO A 989 1.49 -13.52 -9.27
C PRO A 989 1.21 -14.98 -9.62
N CYS A 990 1.21 -15.84 -8.61
CA CYS A 990 0.77 -17.23 -8.73
C CYS A 990 -0.56 -17.40 -8.01
N TYR A 991 -1.61 -17.72 -8.75
CA TYR A 991 -2.97 -17.93 -8.21
C TYR A 991 -3.02 -19.04 -7.14
N HIS A 992 -2.23 -20.09 -7.32
CA HIS A 992 -2.14 -21.24 -6.41
C HIS A 992 -1.19 -21.04 -5.23
N SER A 993 -0.53 -19.88 -5.14
CA SER A 993 0.34 -19.56 -4.01
C SER A 993 -0.51 -19.09 -2.83
N CYS A 994 -0.14 -19.49 -1.61
CA CYS A 994 -0.62 -18.79 -0.42
C CYS A 994 -0.26 -17.30 -0.50
N GLY A 995 -1.24 -16.43 -0.22
CA GLY A 995 -1.05 -14.97 -0.19
C GLY A 995 -0.34 -14.48 1.07
N ALA A 996 -0.35 -15.29 2.13
CA ALA A 996 0.41 -15.09 3.36
C ALA A 996 1.08 -16.39 3.78
N GLN A 997 2.41 -16.37 3.93
CA GLN A 997 3.18 -17.57 4.23
C GLN A 997 4.16 -17.40 5.39
N ALA A 998 4.10 -18.35 6.34
CA ALA A 998 4.79 -18.22 7.61
C ALA A 998 6.32 -18.26 7.46
N TRP A 999 6.88 -19.14 6.63
CA TRP A 999 8.33 -19.18 6.42
C TRP A 999 8.87 -17.95 5.66
N SER A 1000 8.09 -17.34 4.78
CA SER A 1000 8.51 -16.16 4.01
C SER A 1000 8.68 -14.99 4.97
N ILE A 1001 7.71 -14.80 5.87
CA ILE A 1001 7.76 -13.80 6.93
C ILE A 1001 8.82 -14.15 8.00
N GLY A 1002 8.87 -15.41 8.43
CA GLY A 1002 9.81 -15.88 9.45
C GLY A 1002 11.26 -15.68 9.01
N CYS A 1003 11.64 -16.18 7.84
CA CYS A 1003 13.01 -16.04 7.36
C CYS A 1003 13.38 -14.57 7.07
N MET A 1004 12.42 -13.73 6.63
CA MET A 1004 12.64 -12.29 6.45
C MET A 1004 12.89 -11.58 7.79
N LEU A 1005 12.09 -11.88 8.82
CA LEU A 1005 12.27 -11.35 10.18
C LEU A 1005 13.63 -11.75 10.77
N GLU A 1006 14.03 -13.00 10.56
CA GLU A 1006 15.34 -13.49 11.00
C GLU A 1006 16.48 -12.73 10.29
N MET A 1007 16.37 -12.54 8.97
CA MET A 1007 17.37 -11.82 8.18
C MET A 1007 17.49 -10.34 8.58
N VAL A 1008 16.38 -9.65 8.85
CA VAL A 1008 16.40 -8.24 9.28
C VAL A 1008 16.97 -8.08 10.69
N LYS A 1009 16.81 -9.08 11.58
CA LYS A 1009 17.32 -9.02 12.96
C LYS A 1009 18.81 -9.28 13.05
N GLU A 1010 19.44 -9.95 12.08
CA GLU A 1010 20.83 -10.38 12.22
C GLU A 1010 21.73 -9.22 12.71
N PRO A 1011 22.66 -9.46 13.67
CA PRO A 1011 23.56 -8.43 14.21
C PRO A 1011 24.39 -7.73 13.12
N SER A 1012 24.41 -8.32 11.93
CA SER A 1012 25.01 -7.83 10.71
C SER A 1012 24.28 -6.63 10.08
N MET A 1013 23.01 -6.45 10.39
CA MET A 1013 22.09 -5.46 9.79
C MET A 1013 21.58 -4.40 10.80
N PRO A 1014 22.40 -3.84 11.71
CA PRO A 1014 21.90 -3.02 12.81
C PRO A 1014 21.20 -1.73 12.34
N GLU A 1015 21.53 -1.17 11.16
CA GLU A 1015 20.95 0.10 10.71
C GLU A 1015 19.60 -0.02 9.97
N PHE A 1016 18.99 -1.21 9.88
CA PHE A 1016 17.57 -1.33 9.50
C PHE A 1016 16.62 -1.09 10.68
N GLY A 1017 17.12 -1.29 11.90
CA GLY A 1017 16.50 -0.83 13.13
C GLY A 1017 17.11 0.50 13.52
N ILE A 1018 16.30 1.44 13.99
CA ILE A 1018 16.77 2.63 14.70
C ILE A 1018 17.44 3.68 13.78
N ARG A 1019 16.62 4.29 12.92
CA ARG A 1019 16.62 5.75 12.74
C ARG A 1019 15.28 6.18 12.19
N VAL A 1020 14.36 6.47 13.10
CA VAL A 1020 13.16 7.22 12.76
C VAL A 1020 13.38 8.65 13.26
N VAL A 1021 13.78 9.53 12.35
CA VAL A 1021 13.46 10.96 12.47
C VAL A 1021 11.98 11.07 12.11
N ASN A 1022 11.12 10.70 13.06
CA ASN A 1022 9.65 10.84 13.03
C ASN A 1022 9.12 10.23 14.33
N LYS A 1023 9.16 10.99 15.42
CA LYS A 1023 8.35 10.65 16.59
C LYS A 1023 6.89 10.52 16.12
N PRO A 1024 6.17 9.43 16.41
CA PRO A 1024 4.72 9.44 16.37
C PRO A 1024 4.26 10.28 17.56
N ILE A 1025 4.16 11.60 17.37
CA ILE A 1025 3.58 12.49 18.36
C ILE A 1025 2.06 12.43 18.18
N LEU A 1026 1.45 11.45 18.84
CA LEU A 1026 0.04 11.54 19.23
C LEU A 1026 -0.05 12.42 20.49
N THR A 1027 0.17 13.72 20.31
CA THR A 1027 -0.42 14.73 21.21
C THR A 1027 -1.34 15.57 20.37
N VAL A 1028 -2.61 15.20 20.36
CA VAL A 1028 -3.69 16.11 19.97
C VAL A 1028 -3.88 17.09 21.13
N SER A 1029 -2.95 18.04 21.24
CA SER A 1029 -3.12 19.19 22.14
C SER A 1029 -3.51 20.40 21.30
N THR A 1030 -4.74 20.87 21.59
CA THR A 1030 -5.22 22.23 21.41
C THR A 1030 -5.27 22.82 19.99
N LEU A 1031 -6.51 22.95 19.51
CA LEU A 1031 -7.00 24.03 18.65
C LEU A 1031 -6.03 24.49 17.55
N SER A 1032 -5.69 23.62 16.60
CA SER A 1032 -5.31 24.12 15.29
C SER A 1032 -6.59 24.59 14.60
N VAL A 1033 -6.77 25.90 14.51
CA VAL A 1033 -7.56 26.47 13.41
C VAL A 1033 -6.84 26.03 12.15
N THR A 1034 -7.23 24.88 11.61
CA THR A 1034 -6.77 24.45 10.30
C THR A 1034 -7.54 25.31 9.31
N VAL A 1035 -7.10 26.56 9.14
CA VAL A 1035 -7.36 27.24 7.89
C VAL A 1035 -6.55 26.42 6.89
N ARG A 1036 -7.22 25.61 6.05
CA ARG A 1036 -6.61 25.14 4.80
C ARG A 1036 -6.39 26.38 3.93
N LEU A 1037 -5.45 27.22 4.31
CA LEU A 1037 -4.93 28.29 3.46
C LEU A 1037 -4.21 27.57 2.33
N ARG A 1038 -4.89 27.37 1.21
CA ARG A 1038 -4.27 27.05 -0.08
C ARG A 1038 -3.32 28.17 -0.59
N HIS A 1039 -2.87 29.08 0.28
CA HIS A 1039 -2.21 30.34 -0.07
C HIS A 1039 -0.94 30.69 0.72
N LEU A 1040 -0.33 29.77 1.47
CA LEU A 1040 1.00 30.02 2.06
C LEU A 1040 1.96 28.87 1.80
N TRP A 1041 2.43 28.75 0.56
CA TRP A 1041 3.72 28.12 0.29
C TRP A 1041 4.80 29.18 0.48
N HIS A 1042 5.48 29.15 1.63
CA HIS A 1042 6.72 29.89 1.81
C HIS A 1042 7.77 29.27 0.89
N GLY A 1043 8.18 30.01 -0.14
CA GLY A 1043 9.35 29.67 -0.94
C GLY A 1043 10.61 29.80 -0.12
N ARG A 1044 11.09 28.71 0.49
CA ARG A 1044 12.52 28.54 0.78
C ARG A 1044 13.14 27.71 -0.34
N SER A 1045 14.15 28.30 -0.97
CA SER A 1045 14.97 27.77 -2.05
C SER A 1045 15.49 26.35 -1.74
N TYR A 1046 15.09 25.37 -2.55
CA TYR A 1046 15.84 24.11 -2.63
C TYR A 1046 16.98 24.28 -3.62
N ALA A 1047 18.20 24.05 -3.13
CA ALA A 1047 19.40 23.97 -3.93
C ALA A 1047 19.24 22.86 -4.98
N SER A 1048 19.42 23.24 -6.24
CA SER A 1048 19.45 22.33 -7.39
C SER A 1048 20.70 21.46 -7.32
N ALA A 1049 20.53 20.17 -6.99
CA ALA A 1049 21.50 19.15 -7.37
C ALA A 1049 21.21 18.76 -8.83
N SER A 1050 21.87 19.44 -9.78
CA SER A 1050 21.89 19.02 -11.18
C SER A 1050 22.60 17.68 -11.29
N THR A 1051 21.86 16.60 -11.58
CA THR A 1051 22.44 15.32 -11.99
C THR A 1051 22.14 15.03 -13.47
N ALA A 1052 23.17 14.49 -14.10
CA ALA A 1052 23.38 14.32 -15.54
C ALA A 1052 22.20 13.73 -16.34
N ARG A 1053 22.02 14.30 -17.54
CA ARG A 1053 21.33 13.67 -18.67
C ARG A 1053 21.96 12.30 -18.98
N ARG A 1054 21.17 11.23 -18.93
CA ARG A 1054 21.33 10.04 -19.78
C ARG A 1054 19.95 9.62 -20.25
N GLY A 1055 19.72 9.75 -21.56
CA GLY A 1055 18.48 9.31 -22.20
C GLY A 1055 18.33 7.80 -22.14
N ILE A 1056 17.20 7.35 -21.62
CA ILE A 1056 16.70 5.99 -21.85
C ILE A 1056 15.89 6.04 -23.13
N LYS A 1057 16.41 5.37 -24.18
CA LYS A 1057 15.59 4.93 -25.31
C LYS A 1057 14.63 3.87 -24.76
N ILE A 1058 13.34 4.19 -24.74
CA ILE A 1058 12.28 3.19 -24.60
C ILE A 1058 12.02 2.67 -26.02
N ASN A 1059 12.26 1.38 -26.23
CA ASN A 1059 11.76 0.64 -27.38
C ASN A 1059 10.26 0.41 -27.14
N ASP A 1060 9.42 0.95 -28.02
CA ASP A 1060 8.00 0.64 -28.10
C ASP A 1060 7.82 -0.74 -28.77
N GLU A 1061 7.61 -1.79 -27.98
CA GLU A 1061 7.02 -3.06 -28.42
C GLU A 1061 6.23 -3.71 -27.28
N TYR A 1062 5.01 -3.27 -27.02
CA TYR A 1062 3.89 -4.04 -26.44
C TYR A 1062 2.62 -3.25 -26.84
N GLY A 1063 1.73 -3.71 -27.72
CA GLY A 1063 1.09 -5.02 -27.70
C GLY A 1063 -0.17 -4.97 -26.85
N CYS A 1064 -1.13 -4.10 -27.20
CA CYS A 1064 -2.44 -4.06 -26.54
C CYS A 1064 -3.23 -5.35 -26.88
N TYR A 1065 -3.35 -6.23 -25.90
CA TYR A 1065 -4.31 -7.33 -25.90
C TYR A 1065 -5.45 -7.06 -24.90
N ASN A 1066 -6.65 -7.03 -25.47
CA ASN A 1066 -7.94 -7.51 -24.98
C ASN A 1066 -8.63 -6.86 -23.76
N CYS A 1067 -9.79 -6.26 -24.06
CA CYS A 1067 -11.02 -6.40 -23.26
C CYS A 1067 -12.03 -7.21 -24.12
N PRO A 1068 -12.78 -8.19 -23.57
CA PRO A 1068 -13.52 -9.17 -24.36
C PRO A 1068 -14.97 -8.80 -24.69
N ASP A 1069 -15.35 -9.17 -25.92
CA ASP A 1069 -16.62 -9.60 -26.51
C ASP A 1069 -17.98 -9.31 -25.82
N ALA A 1070 -18.86 -8.67 -26.61
CA ALA A 1070 -20.27 -9.05 -26.74
C ALA A 1070 -20.77 -8.75 -28.17
N ILE A 1071 -21.60 -9.66 -28.68
CA ILE A 1071 -21.93 -9.97 -30.08
C ILE A 1071 -23.24 -9.32 -30.55
N SER A 1072 -23.32 -9.02 -31.86
CA SER A 1072 -24.52 -8.87 -32.76
C SER A 1072 -25.48 -7.70 -32.47
N GLU A 1073 -26.17 -7.02 -33.39
CA GLU A 1073 -26.60 -7.27 -34.78
C GLU A 1073 -27.20 -5.93 -35.33
N LEU A 1074 -27.46 -5.84 -36.65
CA LEU A 1074 -28.29 -4.86 -37.41
C LEU A 1074 -27.60 -3.71 -38.18
N ASP A 1075 -27.29 -4.02 -39.45
CA ASP A 1075 -27.85 -3.47 -40.69
C ASP A 1075 -27.99 -1.94 -40.99
N ASN A 1076 -27.36 -1.60 -42.13
CA ASN A 1076 -27.85 -0.83 -43.29
C ASN A 1076 -27.66 0.71 -43.42
N HIS A 1077 -26.87 1.02 -44.45
CA HIS A 1077 -26.95 2.10 -45.45
C HIS A 1077 -25.99 3.33 -45.41
N PRO A 1078 -25.61 3.87 -46.61
CA PRO A 1078 -24.25 4.32 -46.93
C PRO A 1078 -24.16 5.81 -47.35
N GLY A 1079 -22.95 6.38 -47.37
CA GLY A 1079 -22.71 7.70 -47.95
C GLY A 1079 -21.24 8.14 -47.93
N MET A 1080 -20.56 7.97 -49.07
CA MET A 1080 -19.22 8.47 -49.46
C MET A 1080 -19.09 10.02 -49.42
N PRO A 1081 -17.89 10.66 -49.61
CA PRO A 1081 -16.66 10.15 -50.21
C PRO A 1081 -15.31 10.46 -49.52
N LYS A 1082 -14.31 9.68 -49.97
CA LYS A 1082 -12.85 9.77 -49.76
C LYS A 1082 -12.22 10.90 -50.60
N HIS A 1083 -11.07 11.46 -50.15
CA HIS A 1083 -9.81 11.60 -50.93
C HIS A 1083 -8.64 12.20 -50.09
N PRO A 1084 -7.36 12.10 -50.51
CA PRO A 1084 -6.25 11.55 -49.69
C PRO A 1084 -4.98 12.45 -49.62
N CYS A 1085 -3.93 12.02 -48.87
CA CYS A 1085 -2.48 12.31 -49.10
C CYS A 1085 -1.67 11.71 -47.92
N SER A 1086 -0.85 10.66 -48.03
CA SER A 1086 0.43 10.42 -48.74
C SER A 1086 1.71 10.90 -48.01
N SER A 1087 2.64 9.93 -47.89
CA SER A 1087 4.12 9.99 -47.92
C SER A 1087 4.95 10.42 -46.69
N CYS A 1088 5.40 9.41 -45.95
CA CYS A 1088 6.79 9.00 -45.64
C CYS A 1088 8.01 9.83 -46.15
N MET A 1089 9.06 9.90 -45.29
CA MET A 1089 10.45 9.39 -45.46
C MET A 1089 11.64 10.33 -45.14
N LEU A 1090 12.60 9.75 -44.39
CA LEU A 1090 14.09 9.84 -44.46
C LEU A 1090 14.84 11.04 -43.84
N LEU A 1091 15.71 10.77 -42.83
CA LEU A 1091 17.17 10.64 -43.01
C LEU A 1091 17.95 10.36 -41.69
N SER A 1092 19.01 9.56 -41.84
CA SER A 1092 19.98 9.05 -40.85
C SER A 1092 21.39 9.65 -41.04
N SER A 1093 22.25 9.60 -40.00
CA SER A 1093 23.76 9.54 -39.98
C SER A 1093 24.36 10.47 -38.89
N ALA A 1094 25.53 10.32 -38.25
CA ALA A 1094 26.51 9.26 -37.97
C ALA A 1094 27.57 9.85 -36.95
N HIS A 1095 28.50 9.02 -36.47
CA HIS A 1095 29.72 9.25 -35.62
C HIS A 1095 29.53 9.22 -34.08
N ARG A 1096 30.22 8.40 -33.24
CA ARG A 1096 31.58 7.79 -33.05
C ARG A 1096 32.41 8.47 -31.93
N ASN A 1097 32.62 7.69 -30.85
CA ASN A 1097 33.75 7.54 -29.91
C ASN A 1097 34.36 8.73 -29.12
N HIS A 1098 34.39 8.59 -27.77
CA HIS A 1098 35.62 8.60 -26.95
C HIS A 1098 35.41 8.01 -25.53
N HIS A 1099 36.47 7.36 -25.02
CA HIS A 1099 36.64 6.82 -23.67
C HIS A 1099 37.04 7.91 -22.65
N VAL A 1100 36.79 7.65 -21.34
CA VAL A 1100 37.73 7.71 -20.19
C VAL A 1100 37.08 8.19 -18.88
N ALA A 1101 37.41 7.45 -17.81
CA ALA A 1101 37.48 7.72 -16.36
C ALA A 1101 36.21 7.95 -15.50
N CYS A 1102 36.11 7.10 -14.47
CA CYS A 1102 35.36 7.26 -13.24
C CYS A 1102 36.05 8.29 -12.33
N ASP A 1103 35.27 9.02 -11.53
CA ASP A 1103 35.72 9.55 -10.24
C ASP A 1103 34.54 9.67 -9.25
N GLU A 1104 34.91 9.51 -7.99
CA GLU A 1104 34.09 9.33 -6.78
C GLU A 1104 33.29 10.59 -6.39
N ALA A 1105 32.09 10.41 -5.81
CA ALA A 1105 31.35 11.50 -5.16
C ALA A 1105 30.90 11.09 -3.75
N ALA A 1106 31.41 11.83 -2.76
CA ALA A 1106 31.10 11.74 -1.35
C ALA A 1106 29.65 12.18 -1.05
N VAL A 1107 29.00 11.48 -0.13
CA VAL A 1107 27.65 11.78 0.35
C VAL A 1107 27.72 12.80 1.50
N ALA A 1108 27.17 13.99 1.29
CA ALA A 1108 26.94 14.97 2.35
C ALA A 1108 25.56 14.72 3.00
N VAL A 1109 25.55 14.44 4.31
CA VAL A 1109 24.33 14.30 5.12
C VAL A 1109 23.84 15.69 5.53
N LEU A 1110 22.68 16.11 5.04
CA LEU A 1110 22.02 17.35 5.45
C LEU A 1110 21.16 17.09 6.69
N VAL A 1111 21.53 17.65 7.84
CA VAL A 1111 20.71 17.63 9.06
C VAL A 1111 19.78 18.83 9.02
N VAL A 1112 18.47 18.59 8.93
CA VAL A 1112 17.43 19.64 9.03
C VAL A 1112 17.18 19.90 10.51
N VAL A 1113 17.41 21.13 10.95
CA VAL A 1113 17.15 21.60 12.32
C VAL A 1113 15.89 22.47 12.28
N ASP A 1114 14.92 22.17 13.15
CA ASP A 1114 13.64 22.87 13.33
C ASP A 1114 13.87 24.33 13.80
N ASP A 1115 13.05 25.27 13.34
CA ASP A 1115 13.12 26.71 13.69
C ASP A 1115 12.97 26.90 15.23
N ALA A 1116 12.24 26.00 15.92
CA ALA A 1116 12.13 26.01 17.39
C ALA A 1116 13.46 25.66 18.11
N ALA A 1117 14.31 24.84 17.49
CA ALA A 1117 15.64 24.51 18.05
C ALA A 1117 16.62 25.67 17.86
N ILE A 1118 16.45 26.48 16.80
CA ILE A 1118 17.25 27.70 16.57
C ILE A 1118 16.91 28.78 17.61
N GLU A 1119 15.63 28.97 17.93
CA GLU A 1119 15.23 29.91 19.00
C GLU A 1119 15.75 29.49 20.37
N LEU A 1120 15.68 28.19 20.72
CA LEU A 1120 16.24 27.66 21.95
C LEU A 1120 17.77 27.81 22.02
N PHE A 1121 18.46 27.65 20.89
CA PHE A 1121 19.92 27.82 20.81
C PHE A 1121 20.33 29.29 20.92
N GLN A 1122 19.55 30.21 20.33
CA GLN A 1122 19.76 31.66 20.46
C GLN A 1122 19.46 32.13 21.89
N LEU A 1123 18.44 31.57 22.55
CA LEU A 1123 18.12 31.87 23.95
C LEU A 1123 19.18 31.34 24.92
N ALA A 1124 19.81 30.20 24.62
CA ALA A 1124 20.91 29.65 25.41
C ALA A 1124 22.19 30.48 25.27
N LEU A 1125 22.50 30.94 24.05
CA LEU A 1125 23.63 31.82 23.76
C LEU A 1125 23.48 33.21 24.39
N SER A 1126 22.27 33.78 24.43
CA SER A 1126 22.02 35.07 25.08
C SER A 1126 22.11 35.01 26.60
N ASN A 1127 22.01 33.81 27.20
CA ASN A 1127 22.05 33.59 28.65
C ASN A 1127 23.33 32.89 29.15
N ASN A 1128 24.37 32.75 28.31
CA ASN A 1128 25.62 32.04 28.64
C ASN A 1128 25.40 30.61 29.19
N LEU A 1129 24.38 29.91 28.70
CA LEU A 1129 24.09 28.53 29.06
C LEU A 1129 24.85 27.57 28.14
N VAL A 1130 25.56 26.59 28.72
CA VAL A 1130 26.28 25.56 27.98
C VAL A 1130 25.28 24.51 27.48
N VAL A 1131 25.13 24.39 26.15
CA VAL A 1131 24.30 23.38 25.50
C VAL A 1131 25.14 22.13 25.26
N ILE A 1132 24.85 21.04 25.98
CA ILE A 1132 25.50 19.73 25.79
C ILE A 1132 24.65 18.91 24.80
N PRO A 1133 25.20 18.45 23.66
CA PRO A 1133 24.49 17.53 22.77
C PRO A 1133 24.41 16.15 23.42
N LEU A 1134 23.20 15.65 23.68
CA LEU A 1134 22.99 14.25 24.02
C LEU A 1134 23.00 13.42 22.73
N ASN A 1135 24.16 12.84 22.43
CA ASN A 1135 24.34 11.70 21.55
C ASN A 1135 25.47 10.82 22.13
N GLU A 1136 25.10 9.92 23.04
CA GLU A 1136 25.52 8.51 23.02
C GLU A 1136 24.27 7.67 22.76
#